data_AF-A0A7D7C282-F1
#
_entry.id   AF-A0A7D7C282-F1
#
_cell.length_a   1.000
_cell.length_b   1.000
_cell.length_c   1.000
_cell.angle_alpha   90.00
_cell.angle_beta   90.00
_cell.angle_gamma   90.00
#
_symmetry.space_group_name_H-M   'P 1'
#
loop_
_entity.id
_entity.type
_entity.pdbx_description
1 polymer ?
#
loop_
_entity_poly.entity_id
_entity_poly.type
_entity_poly.pdbx_seq_one_letter_code
_entity_poly.pdbx_strand_id
1 'polypeptide(L)'
;MVAVGDVLSQRYKLERFIGSGGTATVYLAKDLILDRQVAVKILRYDFYNDEKTLKRFQREARAVSELVHENIVELYDVDDDGQNRYLVMEHVDGTDLKQYIREHYPLSLVEVVNIMTQVVNAVSVAHHKGIIHRDLKTQNILIRKDGVIKITDFGIAIGLSDTAVTQTNTLVGSIHYLSPEQSRGGSATNQSDIYALGIILYELIMGEVPFNGDSAVSIAMKHFQSPMPSIVENAVQTVPQSLENVLLRATTKNPKYRYPSCTSMLQDLRTCLKLSRQNEKKFIEPSGKPVVKQPSNVSGNVVVKPKTPPSKPTFKPQKKKSKKGFVLFAMLFAALLVIGAGTMFLLANRPKDVQVPEVVGKTEVDATKLLADIGLIVEKVEKEKSDTVKEGMAIKTDPKSNTVVKQNSKVILYVSSGENMETFEDYTNKEYSAIYTELIKKGYIIERKTEASATVKAGYIISQSIQSGTKVTPKGTVVTFTVSSGEITFENYTNQLFETVKGKLVSEGFNVTKEEVHSNTVKEGYIVDQSITAGTKVNPTQTSVKFFVSIGKKEITMPNLYGSSKEFVENQLSDLGVTYILKQEYSENPVGTVIQQSIPAGSVIKEGVEVTITISRGKQNQTTTTETTTETTRRRY
;
A
#
# COMPACT_ATOMS: atom_id res chain seq x y z
N MET A 1 -22.29 -10.37 -37.23
CA MET A 1 -21.10 -10.22 -36.38
C MET A 1 -20.42 -8.95 -36.85
N VAL A 2 -20.32 -7.94 -36.00
CA VAL A 2 -19.83 -6.60 -36.39
C VAL A 2 -18.32 -6.65 -36.63
N ALA A 3 -17.87 -6.08 -37.74
CA ALA A 3 -16.47 -6.05 -38.18
C ALA A 3 -15.95 -4.62 -38.39
N VAL A 4 -14.62 -4.49 -38.41
CA VAL A 4 -13.96 -3.24 -38.82
C VAL A 4 -14.38 -2.90 -40.25
N GLY A 5 -14.78 -1.66 -40.48
CA GLY A 5 -15.32 -1.15 -41.74
C GLY A 5 -16.84 -0.99 -41.74
N ASP A 6 -17.56 -1.65 -40.83
CA ASP A 6 -19.01 -1.50 -40.69
C ASP A 6 -19.38 -0.07 -40.26
N VAL A 7 -20.55 0.40 -40.70
CA VAL A 7 -21.09 1.71 -40.35
C VAL A 7 -22.37 1.51 -39.55
N LEU A 8 -22.32 1.82 -38.25
CA LEU A 8 -23.47 1.72 -37.34
C LEU A 8 -24.37 2.94 -37.48
N SER A 9 -25.68 2.71 -37.55
CA SER A 9 -26.73 3.72 -37.76
C SER A 9 -26.39 4.76 -38.86
N GLN A 10 -25.67 4.34 -39.91
CA GLN A 10 -25.19 5.22 -40.99
C GLN A 10 -24.34 6.43 -40.53
N ARG A 11 -23.81 6.40 -39.30
CA ARG A 11 -23.09 7.52 -38.68
C ARG A 11 -21.70 7.15 -38.16
N TYR A 12 -21.57 6.00 -37.50
CA TYR A 12 -20.33 5.64 -36.82
C TYR A 12 -19.61 4.54 -37.60
N LYS A 13 -18.54 4.91 -38.30
CA LYS A 13 -17.73 3.96 -39.07
C LYS A 13 -16.66 3.35 -38.19
N LEU A 14 -16.69 2.03 -38.00
CA LEU A 14 -15.72 1.31 -37.17
C LEU A 14 -14.38 1.22 -37.89
N GLU A 15 -13.31 1.69 -37.27
CA GLU A 15 -11.97 1.78 -37.88
C GLU A 15 -10.99 0.74 -37.31
N ARG A 16 -11.04 0.49 -36.00
CA ARG A 16 -10.07 -0.40 -35.36
C ARG A 16 -10.66 -1.04 -34.10
N PHE A 17 -10.33 -2.30 -33.84
CA PHE A 17 -10.63 -2.94 -32.57
C PHE A 17 -9.72 -2.38 -31.46
N ILE A 18 -10.28 -1.93 -30.34
CA ILE A 18 -9.52 -1.42 -29.18
C ILE A 18 -9.43 -2.48 -28.07
N GLY A 19 -10.51 -3.23 -27.81
CA GLY A 19 -10.51 -4.24 -26.76
C GLY A 19 -11.82 -5.02 -26.67
N SER A 20 -11.80 -6.13 -25.93
CA SER A 20 -13.01 -6.90 -25.62
C SER A 20 -13.03 -7.35 -24.17
N GLY A 21 -14.18 -7.22 -23.52
CA GLY A 21 -14.45 -7.79 -22.19
C GLY A 21 -15.47 -8.92 -22.24
N GLY A 22 -15.83 -9.46 -21.08
CA GLY A 22 -16.82 -10.54 -20.97
C GLY A 22 -18.20 -10.19 -21.52
N THR A 23 -18.60 -8.92 -21.44
CA THR A 23 -19.96 -8.43 -21.75
C THR A 23 -20.04 -7.54 -22.99
N ALA A 24 -18.91 -7.02 -23.50
CA ALA A 24 -18.91 -6.05 -24.59
C ALA A 24 -17.58 -6.03 -25.37
N THR A 25 -17.63 -5.50 -26.59
CA THR A 25 -16.47 -5.25 -27.45
C THR A 25 -16.37 -3.76 -27.77
N VAL A 26 -15.16 -3.19 -27.74
CA VAL A 26 -14.91 -1.75 -27.96
C VAL A 26 -14.11 -1.54 -29.24
N TYR A 27 -14.60 -0.63 -30.08
CA TYR A 27 -13.97 -0.23 -31.33
C TYR A 27 -13.66 1.27 -31.32
N LEU A 28 -12.56 1.66 -31.97
CA LEU A 28 -12.33 3.00 -32.46
C LEU A 28 -13.25 3.22 -33.66
N ALA A 29 -13.97 4.31 -33.69
CA ALA A 29 -14.85 4.66 -34.79
C ALA A 29 -14.75 6.15 -35.12
N LYS A 30 -15.08 6.48 -36.37
CA LYS A 30 -15.22 7.85 -36.83
C LYS A 30 -16.70 8.23 -36.89
N ASP A 31 -17.08 9.29 -36.19
CA ASP A 31 -18.39 9.94 -36.35
C ASP A 31 -18.37 10.72 -37.67
N LEU A 32 -19.10 10.23 -38.67
CA LEU A 32 -19.11 10.77 -40.03
C LEU A 32 -19.84 12.12 -40.14
N ILE A 33 -20.65 12.49 -39.13
CA ILE A 33 -21.41 13.74 -39.13
C ILE A 33 -20.59 14.85 -38.47
N LEU A 34 -20.03 14.57 -37.28
CA LEU A 34 -19.27 15.55 -36.50
C LEU A 34 -17.76 15.53 -36.79
N ASP A 35 -17.32 14.64 -37.69
CA ASP A 35 -15.92 14.46 -38.11
C ASP A 35 -14.92 14.31 -36.95
N ARG A 36 -15.25 13.43 -36.00
CA ARG A 36 -14.42 13.17 -34.81
C ARG A 36 -14.23 11.69 -34.50
N GLN A 37 -13.14 11.38 -33.81
CA GLN A 37 -12.86 10.04 -33.30
C GLN A 37 -13.68 9.77 -32.03
N VAL A 38 -14.30 8.61 -31.95
CA VAL A 38 -15.13 8.15 -30.84
C VAL A 38 -14.82 6.69 -30.52
N ALA A 39 -15.07 6.28 -29.29
CA ALA A 39 -15.04 4.86 -28.92
C ALA A 39 -16.47 4.31 -28.92
N VAL A 40 -16.67 3.15 -29.56
CA VAL A 40 -17.98 2.50 -29.66
C VAL A 40 -17.94 1.16 -28.94
N LYS A 41 -18.70 1.05 -27.86
CA LYS A 41 -18.82 -0.19 -27.05
C LYS A 41 -20.09 -0.92 -27.43
N ILE A 42 -19.94 -2.03 -28.12
CA ILE A 42 -21.02 -2.91 -28.59
C ILE A 42 -21.25 -4.01 -27.56
N LEU A 43 -22.48 -4.15 -27.09
CA LEU A 43 -22.88 -5.17 -26.12
C LEU A 43 -23.04 -6.54 -26.79
N ARG A 44 -22.69 -7.62 -26.10
CA ARG A 44 -22.84 -8.99 -26.62
C ARG A 44 -24.31 -9.45 -26.69
N TYR A 45 -24.60 -10.39 -27.60
CA TYR A 45 -25.94 -10.85 -27.98
C TYR A 45 -26.78 -11.49 -26.85
N ASP A 46 -26.14 -11.95 -25.77
CA ASP A 46 -26.84 -12.66 -24.67
C ASP A 46 -27.82 -11.77 -23.88
N PHE A 47 -27.79 -10.45 -24.08
CA PHE A 47 -28.64 -9.46 -23.40
C PHE A 47 -29.86 -9.00 -24.24
N TYR A 48 -30.14 -9.64 -25.38
CA TYR A 48 -31.19 -9.18 -26.31
C TYR A 48 -32.62 -9.40 -25.83
N ASN A 49 -32.86 -10.46 -25.05
CA ASN A 49 -34.21 -11.00 -24.81
C ASN A 49 -34.94 -10.52 -23.54
N ASP A 50 -34.40 -9.57 -22.77
CA ASP A 50 -35.08 -9.04 -21.58
C ASP A 50 -35.36 -7.53 -21.67
N GLU A 51 -36.61 -7.16 -21.98
CA GLU A 51 -37.07 -5.77 -22.01
C GLU A 51 -36.86 -5.02 -20.68
N LYS A 52 -36.88 -5.72 -19.54
CA LYS A 52 -36.65 -5.08 -18.23
C LYS A 52 -35.20 -4.65 -18.07
N THR A 53 -34.27 -5.51 -18.51
CA THR A 53 -32.85 -5.21 -18.54
C THR A 53 -32.54 -4.06 -19.51
N LEU A 54 -33.22 -4.00 -20.67
CA LEU A 54 -33.07 -2.92 -21.64
C LEU A 54 -33.52 -1.55 -21.07
N LYS A 55 -34.70 -1.48 -20.45
CA LYS A 55 -35.21 -0.25 -19.83
C LYS A 55 -34.31 0.24 -18.69
N ARG A 56 -33.73 -0.70 -17.92
CA ARG A 56 -32.76 -0.37 -16.87
C ARG A 56 -31.46 0.17 -17.48
N PHE A 57 -30.95 -0.47 -18.51
CA PHE A 57 -29.73 -0.04 -19.20
C PHE A 57 -29.87 1.37 -19.78
N GLN A 58 -30.96 1.65 -20.51
CA GLN A 58 -31.20 2.99 -21.05
C GLN A 58 -31.32 4.06 -19.95
N ARG A 59 -31.93 3.71 -18.81
CA ARG A 59 -32.03 4.60 -17.65
C ARG A 59 -30.66 4.86 -17.01
N GLU A 60 -29.84 3.84 -16.83
CA GLU A 60 -28.49 3.95 -16.27
C GLU A 60 -27.58 4.76 -17.22
N ALA A 61 -27.64 4.49 -18.52
CA ALA A 61 -26.86 5.22 -19.52
C ALA A 61 -27.28 6.71 -19.61
N ARG A 62 -28.57 7.03 -19.55
CA ARG A 62 -29.05 8.42 -19.49
C ARG A 62 -28.55 9.14 -18.23
N ALA A 63 -28.57 8.49 -17.07
CA ALA A 63 -28.02 9.09 -15.84
C ALA A 63 -26.53 9.40 -15.98
N VAL A 64 -25.76 8.51 -16.62
CA VAL A 64 -24.32 8.70 -16.87
C VAL A 64 -24.05 9.80 -17.89
N SER A 65 -24.92 9.99 -18.90
CA SER A 65 -24.76 11.08 -19.89
C SER A 65 -24.82 12.48 -19.27
N GLU A 66 -25.38 12.63 -18.08
CA GLU A 66 -25.39 13.90 -17.34
C GLU A 66 -24.07 14.18 -16.61
N LEU A 67 -23.15 13.21 -16.55
CA LEU A 67 -21.83 13.39 -15.93
C LEU A 67 -20.85 14.03 -16.91
N VAL A 68 -20.76 15.35 -16.85
CA VAL A 68 -19.73 16.12 -17.55
C VAL A 68 -18.64 16.49 -16.54
N HIS A 69 -17.44 15.94 -16.74
CA HIS A 69 -16.28 16.20 -15.89
C HIS A 69 -14.99 15.85 -16.63
N GLU A 70 -13.93 16.63 -16.43
CA GLU A 70 -12.64 16.43 -17.10
C GLU A 70 -12.09 15.00 -16.91
N ASN A 71 -12.24 14.43 -15.71
CA ASN A 71 -11.76 13.09 -15.40
C ASN A 71 -12.77 11.94 -15.58
N ILE A 72 -13.89 12.18 -16.27
CA ILE A 72 -14.88 11.13 -16.62
C ILE A 72 -14.97 11.05 -18.14
N VAL A 73 -15.00 9.84 -18.69
CA VAL A 73 -15.23 9.62 -20.12
C VAL A 73 -16.67 10.00 -20.45
N GLU A 74 -16.84 10.96 -21.36
CA GLU A 74 -18.16 11.44 -21.74
C GLU A 74 -18.90 10.40 -22.60
N LEU A 75 -20.19 10.22 -22.31
CA LEU A 75 -21.10 9.42 -23.12
C LEU A 75 -21.81 10.34 -24.11
N TYR A 76 -21.51 10.17 -25.40
CA TYR A 76 -22.09 11.00 -26.46
C TYR A 76 -23.44 10.49 -26.94
N ASP A 77 -23.60 9.17 -27.05
CA ASP A 77 -24.80 8.58 -27.63
C ASP A 77 -25.04 7.15 -27.12
N VAL A 78 -26.30 6.73 -27.19
CA VAL A 78 -26.74 5.37 -26.87
C VAL A 78 -27.76 4.97 -27.92
N ASP A 79 -27.46 3.93 -28.69
CA ASP A 79 -28.27 3.56 -29.85
C ASP A 79 -28.47 2.04 -29.97
N ASP A 80 -29.51 1.65 -30.69
CA ASP A 80 -29.89 0.27 -31.02
C ASP A 80 -30.29 0.23 -32.51
N ASP A 81 -29.43 -0.35 -33.36
CA ASP A 81 -29.68 -0.47 -34.81
C ASP A 81 -30.58 -1.67 -35.16
N GLY A 82 -31.14 -2.34 -34.15
CA GLY A 82 -31.95 -3.54 -34.25
C GLY A 82 -31.15 -4.85 -34.28
N GLN A 83 -29.86 -4.79 -34.65
CA GLN A 83 -28.94 -5.94 -34.61
C GLN A 83 -27.89 -5.82 -33.51
N ASN A 84 -27.50 -4.60 -33.14
CA ASN A 84 -26.41 -4.23 -32.26
C ASN A 84 -26.85 -3.12 -31.32
N ARG A 85 -26.65 -3.32 -30.01
CA ARG A 85 -26.80 -2.29 -28.99
C ARG A 85 -25.43 -1.75 -28.63
N TYR A 86 -25.26 -0.44 -28.70
CA TYR A 86 -23.95 0.15 -28.51
C TYR A 86 -23.99 1.51 -27.83
N LEU A 87 -22.89 1.85 -27.17
CA LEU A 87 -22.65 3.13 -26.56
C LEU A 87 -21.54 3.84 -27.32
N VAL A 88 -21.72 5.12 -27.59
CA VAL A 88 -20.71 5.97 -28.21
C VAL A 88 -20.16 6.91 -27.15
N MET A 89 -18.86 6.84 -26.93
CA MET A 89 -18.17 7.57 -25.86
C MET A 89 -16.96 8.32 -26.40
N GLU A 90 -16.44 9.24 -25.58
CA GLU A 90 -15.17 9.91 -25.81
C GLU A 90 -14.05 8.90 -26.08
N HIS A 91 -13.31 9.10 -27.17
CA HIS A 91 -12.07 8.34 -27.40
C HIS A 91 -10.92 9.00 -26.63
N VAL A 92 -10.36 8.25 -25.69
CA VAL A 92 -9.20 8.68 -24.89
C VAL A 92 -7.92 8.07 -25.49
N ASP A 93 -7.04 8.92 -26.03
CA ASP A 93 -5.70 8.47 -26.48
C ASP A 93 -4.77 8.31 -25.27
N GLY A 94 -4.61 7.06 -24.83
CA GLY A 94 -3.86 6.70 -23.63
C GLY A 94 -3.83 5.20 -23.39
N THR A 95 -3.37 4.80 -22.21
CA THR A 95 -3.37 3.41 -21.74
C THR A 95 -4.24 3.27 -20.49
N ASP A 96 -4.66 2.05 -20.15
CA ASP A 96 -5.28 1.80 -18.85
C ASP A 96 -4.24 1.84 -17.72
N LEU A 97 -4.69 2.13 -16.50
CA LEU A 97 -3.83 2.30 -15.33
C LEU A 97 -3.17 0.99 -14.91
N LYS A 98 -3.75 -0.18 -15.23
CA LYS A 98 -3.13 -1.48 -14.94
C LYS A 98 -1.90 -1.70 -15.83
N GLN A 99 -1.98 -1.36 -17.10
CA GLN A 99 -0.84 -1.35 -18.01
C GLN A 99 0.18 -0.27 -17.61
N TYR A 100 -0.29 0.93 -17.26
CA TYR A 100 0.60 2.00 -16.80
C TYR A 100 1.45 1.58 -15.59
N ILE A 101 0.84 0.96 -14.58
CA ILE A 101 1.55 0.42 -13.40
C ILE A 101 2.58 -0.62 -13.83
N ARG A 102 2.23 -1.56 -14.74
CA ARG A 102 3.18 -2.58 -15.22
C ARG A 102 4.40 -1.99 -15.91
N GLU A 103 4.24 -0.87 -16.60
CA GLU A 103 5.31 -0.21 -17.38
C GLU A 103 6.16 0.76 -16.54
N HIS A 104 5.57 1.41 -15.53
CA HIS A 104 6.19 2.53 -14.81
C HIS A 104 6.44 2.27 -13.32
N TYR A 105 6.05 1.10 -12.78
CA TYR A 105 6.32 0.77 -11.38
C TYR A 105 7.84 0.65 -11.11
N PRO A 106 8.36 1.21 -9.99
CA PRO A 106 7.64 1.92 -8.93
C PRO A 106 7.29 3.37 -9.28
N LEU A 107 6.04 3.78 -9.00
CA LEU A 107 5.56 5.15 -9.17
C LEU A 107 5.97 6.03 -7.99
N SER A 108 6.32 7.29 -8.24
CA SER A 108 6.61 8.23 -7.16
C SER A 108 5.35 8.53 -6.33
N LEU A 109 5.50 8.76 -5.02
CA LEU A 109 4.33 9.07 -4.16
C LEU A 109 3.57 10.32 -4.62
N VAL A 110 4.26 11.28 -5.22
CA VAL A 110 3.65 12.48 -5.80
C VAL A 110 2.75 12.11 -6.97
N GLU A 111 3.22 11.27 -7.89
CA GLU A 111 2.39 10.76 -9.00
C GLU A 111 1.21 9.94 -8.51
N VAL A 112 1.42 9.04 -7.54
CA VAL A 112 0.33 8.24 -6.95
C VAL A 112 -0.76 9.15 -6.38
N VAL A 113 -0.38 10.15 -5.58
CA VAL A 113 -1.34 11.09 -4.98
C VAL A 113 -2.02 11.96 -6.04
N ASN A 114 -1.31 12.37 -7.11
CA ASN A 114 -1.90 13.11 -8.22
C ASN A 114 -2.93 12.29 -8.98
N ILE A 115 -2.62 11.03 -9.33
CA ILE A 115 -3.54 10.09 -9.98
C ILE A 115 -4.77 9.90 -9.09
N MET A 116 -4.58 9.55 -7.82
CA MET A 116 -5.68 9.31 -6.89
C MET A 116 -6.51 10.57 -6.63
N THR A 117 -5.91 11.75 -6.61
CA THR A 117 -6.66 13.02 -6.47
C THR A 117 -7.63 13.22 -7.63
N GLN A 118 -7.19 12.98 -8.87
CA GLN A 118 -8.05 13.06 -10.07
C GLN A 118 -9.18 12.01 -10.02
N VAL A 119 -8.83 10.76 -9.67
CA VAL A 119 -9.80 9.65 -9.59
C VAL A 119 -10.86 9.92 -8.52
N VAL A 120 -10.45 10.24 -7.29
CA VAL A 120 -11.38 10.48 -6.18
C VAL A 120 -12.24 11.71 -6.43
N ASN A 121 -11.71 12.74 -7.10
CA ASN A 121 -12.48 13.92 -7.48
C ASN A 121 -13.60 13.58 -8.48
N ALA A 122 -13.31 12.81 -9.54
CA ALA A 122 -14.33 12.34 -10.47
C ALA A 122 -15.42 11.49 -9.79
N VAL A 123 -15.01 10.52 -8.96
CA VAL A 123 -15.97 9.66 -8.24
C VAL A 123 -16.81 10.48 -7.27
N SER A 124 -16.23 11.50 -6.61
CA SER A 124 -16.98 12.44 -5.77
C SER A 124 -18.09 13.15 -6.56
N VAL A 125 -17.80 13.66 -7.76
CA VAL A 125 -18.81 14.33 -8.61
C VAL A 125 -19.93 13.37 -8.99
N ALA A 126 -19.62 12.11 -9.34
CA ALA A 126 -20.62 11.10 -9.62
C ALA A 126 -21.50 10.78 -8.40
N HIS A 127 -20.89 10.64 -7.21
CA HIS A 127 -21.61 10.36 -5.96
C HIS A 127 -22.57 11.50 -5.58
N HIS A 128 -22.22 12.76 -5.82
CA HIS A 128 -23.14 13.90 -5.58
C HIS A 128 -24.38 13.86 -6.48
N LYS A 129 -24.30 13.24 -7.66
CA LYS A 129 -25.44 12.98 -8.55
C LYS A 129 -26.14 11.66 -8.26
N GLY A 130 -25.76 10.94 -7.21
CA GLY A 130 -26.34 9.64 -6.84
C GLY A 130 -25.92 8.49 -7.75
N ILE A 131 -24.83 8.65 -8.52
CA ILE A 131 -24.31 7.63 -9.43
C ILE A 131 -23.14 6.92 -8.76
N ILE A 132 -23.28 5.61 -8.57
CA ILE A 132 -22.25 4.72 -8.01
C ILE A 132 -21.55 4.02 -9.18
N HIS A 133 -20.22 3.92 -9.15
CA HIS A 133 -19.46 3.29 -10.23
C HIS A 133 -19.64 1.76 -10.25
N ARG A 134 -19.57 1.10 -9.08
CA ARG A 134 -19.80 -0.35 -8.84
C ARG A 134 -18.67 -1.30 -9.25
N ASP A 135 -17.86 -0.96 -10.26
CA ASP A 135 -16.72 -1.79 -10.74
C ASP A 135 -15.41 -0.97 -10.86
N LEU A 136 -15.06 -0.21 -9.81
CA LEU A 136 -13.80 0.56 -9.83
C LEU A 136 -12.59 -0.38 -9.77
N LYS A 137 -11.71 -0.25 -10.77
CA LYS A 137 -10.46 -1.02 -10.90
C LYS A 137 -9.51 -0.31 -11.86
N THR A 138 -8.23 -0.65 -11.81
CA THR A 138 -7.20 0.02 -12.63
C THR A 138 -7.40 -0.17 -14.14
N GLN A 139 -8.12 -1.20 -14.59
CA GLN A 139 -8.46 -1.38 -16.01
C GLN A 139 -9.56 -0.43 -16.51
N ASN A 140 -10.39 0.12 -15.60
CA ASN A 140 -11.47 1.06 -15.93
C ASN A 140 -11.03 2.53 -15.74
N ILE A 141 -9.73 2.76 -15.52
CA ILE A 141 -9.13 4.08 -15.36
C ILE A 141 -8.10 4.24 -16.45
N LEU A 142 -8.28 5.22 -17.34
CA LEU A 142 -7.37 5.51 -18.43
C LEU A 142 -6.47 6.69 -18.05
N ILE A 143 -5.23 6.66 -18.51
CA ILE A 143 -4.26 7.74 -18.38
C ILE A 143 -3.79 8.18 -19.76
N ARG A 144 -3.99 9.46 -20.06
CA ARG A 144 -3.52 10.11 -21.28
C ARG A 144 -2.02 10.41 -21.19
N LYS A 145 -1.38 10.65 -22.34
CA LYS A 145 0.05 10.99 -22.43
C LYS A 145 0.43 12.27 -21.67
N ASP A 146 -0.51 13.16 -21.43
CA ASP A 146 -0.35 14.40 -20.65
C ASP A 146 -0.61 14.22 -19.14
N GLY A 147 -0.87 12.99 -18.69
CA GLY A 147 -1.11 12.67 -17.27
C GLY A 147 -2.55 12.90 -16.79
N VAL A 148 -3.47 13.28 -17.69
CA VAL A 148 -4.89 13.43 -17.36
C VAL A 148 -5.54 12.06 -17.23
N ILE A 149 -6.24 11.84 -16.11
CA ILE A 149 -6.97 10.62 -15.83
C ILE A 149 -8.40 10.70 -16.37
N LYS A 150 -8.89 9.62 -16.96
CA LYS A 150 -10.26 9.47 -17.46
C LYS A 150 -10.87 8.16 -16.95
N ILE A 151 -11.92 8.23 -16.15
CA ILE A 151 -12.64 7.03 -15.66
C ILE A 151 -13.72 6.65 -16.67
N THR A 152 -13.77 5.37 -17.03
CA THR A 152 -14.78 4.79 -17.94
C THR A 152 -15.72 3.85 -17.20
N ASP A 153 -16.80 3.42 -17.87
CA ASP A 153 -17.71 2.36 -17.40
C ASP A 153 -18.49 2.67 -16.10
N PHE A 154 -18.76 3.94 -15.81
CA PHE A 154 -19.68 4.33 -14.74
C PHE A 154 -21.03 3.66 -14.89
N GLY A 155 -21.45 2.87 -13.90
CA GLY A 155 -22.85 2.45 -13.74
C GLY A 155 -23.45 1.59 -14.86
N ILE A 156 -22.68 1.23 -15.90
CA ILE A 156 -23.14 0.48 -17.09
C ILE A 156 -22.91 -1.04 -16.93
N ALA A 157 -22.59 -1.52 -15.72
CA ALA A 157 -22.60 -2.95 -15.41
C ALA A 157 -24.06 -3.46 -15.39
N ILE A 158 -24.60 -3.70 -16.58
CA ILE A 158 -25.92 -4.27 -16.81
C ILE A 158 -26.01 -5.61 -16.07
N GLY A 159 -26.96 -5.71 -15.13
CA GLY A 159 -27.71 -6.95 -14.94
C GLY A 159 -27.03 -8.14 -14.26
N LEU A 160 -25.99 -7.95 -13.45
CA LEU A 160 -25.53 -8.99 -12.51
C LEU A 160 -25.98 -8.68 -11.07
N SER A 161 -27.24 -8.27 -10.88
CA SER A 161 -27.82 -8.16 -9.54
C SER A 161 -28.52 -9.46 -9.18
N ASP A 162 -28.07 -10.06 -8.08
CA ASP A 162 -28.72 -11.02 -7.17
C ASP A 162 -28.35 -12.52 -7.24
N THR A 163 -27.69 -13.02 -8.29
CA THR A 163 -27.30 -14.46 -8.36
C THR A 163 -25.89 -14.75 -8.90
N ALA A 164 -25.06 -13.73 -9.11
CA ALA A 164 -23.78 -13.88 -9.81
C ALA A 164 -22.65 -14.57 -9.01
N VAL A 165 -22.83 -14.81 -7.71
CA VAL A 165 -21.80 -15.48 -6.89
C VAL A 165 -21.68 -16.97 -7.25
N THR A 166 -22.67 -17.58 -7.90
CA THR A 166 -22.73 -19.03 -8.14
C THR A 166 -22.35 -19.50 -9.54
N GLN A 167 -21.98 -18.61 -10.47
CA GLN A 167 -21.52 -19.01 -11.82
C GLN A 167 -20.04 -18.66 -12.04
N THR A 168 -19.21 -19.68 -11.85
CA THR A 168 -17.77 -19.73 -12.07
C THR A 168 -17.43 -19.60 -13.56
N ASN A 169 -16.92 -18.44 -14.00
CA ASN A 169 -15.82 -18.30 -14.99
C ASN A 169 -15.65 -16.90 -15.60
N THR A 170 -16.55 -15.94 -15.37
CA THR A 170 -16.45 -14.59 -15.97
C THR A 170 -15.89 -13.52 -15.03
N LEU A 171 -15.59 -13.87 -13.78
CA LEU A 171 -15.34 -12.93 -12.67
C LEU A 171 -13.86 -12.83 -12.23
N VAL A 172 -12.92 -13.30 -13.07
CA VAL A 172 -11.51 -13.48 -12.67
C VAL A 172 -10.78 -12.13 -12.46
N GLY A 173 -11.23 -11.03 -13.09
CA GLY A 173 -10.55 -9.72 -12.99
C GLY A 173 -11.06 -8.75 -11.92
N SER A 174 -12.38 -8.70 -11.67
CA SER A 174 -12.98 -7.69 -10.77
C SER A 174 -12.91 -8.05 -9.29
N ILE A 175 -12.63 -9.31 -8.94
CA ILE A 175 -12.72 -9.77 -7.56
C ILE A 175 -11.66 -9.18 -6.63
N HIS A 176 -10.52 -8.75 -7.17
CA HIS A 176 -9.41 -8.15 -6.42
C HIS A 176 -9.72 -6.76 -5.86
N TYR A 177 -10.78 -6.09 -6.33
CA TYR A 177 -11.18 -4.74 -5.90
C TYR A 177 -12.49 -4.75 -5.10
N LEU A 178 -13.03 -5.95 -4.85
CA LEU A 178 -14.37 -6.14 -4.34
C LEU A 178 -14.45 -5.78 -2.85
N SER A 179 -15.48 -5.03 -2.48
CA SER A 179 -15.69 -4.63 -1.09
C SER A 179 -16.19 -5.79 -0.20
N PRO A 180 -15.91 -5.79 1.11
CA PRO A 180 -16.36 -6.83 2.03
C PRO A 180 -17.88 -7.08 2.01
N GLU A 181 -18.67 -6.03 1.82
CA GLU A 181 -20.13 -6.12 1.69
C GLU A 181 -20.57 -6.76 0.37
N GLN A 182 -19.88 -6.48 -0.74
CA GLN A 182 -20.12 -7.15 -2.01
C GLN A 182 -19.68 -8.62 -1.96
N SER A 183 -18.62 -8.96 -1.20
CA SER A 183 -18.18 -10.36 -1.03
C SER A 183 -19.24 -11.22 -0.34
N ARG A 184 -20.15 -10.59 0.43
CA ARG A 184 -21.31 -11.24 1.07
C ARG A 184 -22.56 -11.28 0.18
N GLY A 185 -22.47 -10.84 -1.08
CA GLY A 185 -23.61 -10.67 -1.98
C GLY A 185 -24.42 -9.40 -1.74
N GLY A 186 -23.89 -8.44 -0.97
CA GLY A 186 -24.51 -7.12 -0.81
C GLY A 186 -24.42 -6.27 -2.09
N SER A 187 -25.33 -5.31 -2.22
CA SER A 187 -25.29 -4.34 -3.33
C SER A 187 -24.17 -3.31 -3.14
N ALA A 188 -23.58 -2.85 -4.24
CA ALA A 188 -22.58 -1.79 -4.23
C ALA A 188 -23.18 -0.44 -3.77
N THR A 189 -22.43 0.28 -2.94
CA THR A 189 -22.79 1.61 -2.41
C THR A 189 -21.65 2.60 -2.60
N ASN A 190 -21.85 3.88 -2.27
CA ASN A 190 -20.76 4.87 -2.23
C ASN A 190 -19.57 4.38 -1.36
N GLN A 191 -19.86 3.68 -0.26
CA GLN A 191 -18.82 3.12 0.62
C GLN A 191 -18.04 1.98 -0.06
N SER A 192 -18.68 1.24 -0.97
CA SER A 192 -18.04 0.17 -1.73
C SER A 192 -17.05 0.74 -2.75
N ASP A 193 -17.40 1.84 -3.43
CA ASP A 193 -16.47 2.57 -4.29
C ASP A 193 -15.27 3.13 -3.50
N ILE A 194 -15.49 3.69 -2.30
CA ILE A 194 -14.40 4.17 -1.41
C ILE A 194 -13.43 3.03 -1.05
N TYR A 195 -13.95 1.82 -0.80
CA TYR A 195 -13.11 0.66 -0.54
C TYR A 195 -12.25 0.30 -1.75
N ALA A 196 -12.85 0.24 -2.95
CA ALA A 196 -12.14 -0.04 -4.18
C ALA A 196 -11.07 1.02 -4.49
N LEU A 197 -11.33 2.29 -4.22
CA LEU A 197 -10.34 3.38 -4.30
C LEU A 197 -9.14 3.14 -3.38
N GLY A 198 -9.36 2.58 -2.18
CA GLY A 198 -8.28 2.16 -1.29
C GLY A 198 -7.45 1.02 -1.87
N ILE A 199 -8.08 0.03 -2.51
CA ILE A 199 -7.36 -1.05 -3.19
C ILE A 199 -6.52 -0.52 -4.37
N ILE A 200 -7.07 0.41 -5.16
CA ILE A 200 -6.34 1.06 -6.26
C ILE A 200 -5.13 1.85 -5.71
N LEU A 201 -5.31 2.58 -4.60
CA LEU A 201 -4.21 3.27 -3.94
C LEU A 201 -3.10 2.30 -3.50
N TYR A 202 -3.46 1.14 -2.92
CA TYR A 202 -2.50 0.10 -2.57
C TYR A 202 -1.74 -0.37 -3.82
N GLU A 203 -2.45 -0.71 -4.89
CA GLU A 203 -1.84 -1.23 -6.12
C GLU A 203 -0.91 -0.22 -6.80
N LEU A 204 -1.24 1.08 -6.77
CA LEU A 204 -0.38 2.13 -7.29
C LEU A 204 0.95 2.24 -6.52
N ILE A 205 0.94 1.96 -5.22
CA ILE A 205 2.13 2.06 -4.34
C ILE A 205 2.95 0.76 -4.37
N MET A 206 2.28 -0.39 -4.45
CA MET A 206 2.88 -1.72 -4.30
C MET A 206 3.11 -2.43 -5.63
N GLY A 207 2.53 -1.95 -6.73
CA GLY A 207 2.60 -2.57 -8.06
C GLY A 207 1.68 -3.78 -8.24
N GLU A 208 1.18 -4.34 -7.14
CA GLU A 208 0.24 -5.47 -7.10
C GLU A 208 -0.91 -5.23 -6.11
N VAL A 209 -1.97 -6.00 -6.26
CA VAL A 209 -3.16 -5.95 -5.40
C VAL A 209 -2.88 -6.61 -4.03
N PRO A 210 -3.54 -6.20 -2.93
CA PRO A 210 -3.20 -6.66 -1.58
C PRO A 210 -3.57 -8.11 -1.31
N PHE A 211 -4.53 -8.67 -2.05
CA PHE A 211 -5.04 -10.02 -1.83
C PHE A 211 -5.05 -10.83 -3.13
N ASN A 212 -4.22 -11.87 -3.14
CA ASN A 212 -4.15 -12.89 -4.19
C ASN A 212 -4.59 -14.26 -3.65
N GLY A 213 -4.97 -15.22 -4.50
CA GLY A 213 -5.30 -16.58 -4.07
C GLY A 213 -5.73 -17.49 -5.21
N ASP A 214 -5.74 -18.79 -4.95
CA ASP A 214 -5.97 -19.82 -5.99
C ASP A 214 -7.42 -19.90 -6.49
N SER A 215 -8.35 -19.18 -5.84
CA SER A 215 -9.75 -19.12 -6.27
C SER A 215 -10.39 -17.77 -5.99
N ALA A 216 -11.43 -17.44 -6.75
CA ALA A 216 -12.26 -16.27 -6.52
C ALA A 216 -12.77 -16.18 -5.06
N VAL A 217 -13.22 -17.31 -4.52
CA VAL A 217 -13.75 -17.39 -3.15
C VAL A 217 -12.66 -17.08 -2.12
N SER A 218 -11.41 -17.53 -2.33
CA SER A 218 -10.33 -17.27 -1.38
C SER A 218 -9.95 -15.78 -1.35
N ILE A 219 -9.93 -15.11 -2.51
CA ILE A 219 -9.69 -13.67 -2.60
C ILE A 219 -10.83 -12.89 -1.91
N ALA A 220 -12.09 -13.24 -2.18
CA ALA A 220 -13.24 -12.61 -1.53
C ALA A 220 -13.22 -12.77 -0.01
N MET A 221 -12.77 -13.94 0.49
CA MET A 221 -12.61 -14.18 1.93
C MET A 221 -11.50 -13.32 2.53
N LYS A 222 -10.37 -13.11 1.82
CA LYS A 222 -9.32 -12.20 2.26
C LYS A 222 -9.82 -10.75 2.38
N HIS A 223 -10.60 -10.27 1.40
CA HIS A 223 -11.24 -8.96 1.51
C HIS A 223 -12.13 -8.85 2.75
N PHE A 224 -12.82 -9.92 3.13
CA PHE A 224 -13.70 -9.95 4.30
C PHE A 224 -12.93 -10.00 5.64
N GLN A 225 -11.92 -10.86 5.75
CA GLN A 225 -11.34 -11.30 7.03
C GLN A 225 -9.91 -10.81 7.25
N SER A 226 -9.09 -10.81 6.20
CA SER A 226 -7.66 -10.52 6.33
C SER A 226 -7.42 -9.02 6.55
N PRO A 227 -6.49 -8.65 7.45
CA PRO A 227 -6.10 -7.25 7.61
C PRO A 227 -5.46 -6.73 6.31
N MET A 228 -5.54 -5.41 6.09
CA MET A 228 -4.84 -4.78 4.97
C MET A 228 -3.33 -4.85 5.23
N PRO A 229 -2.50 -5.35 4.29
CA PRO A 229 -1.05 -5.31 4.43
C PRO A 229 -0.54 -3.87 4.56
N SER A 230 0.50 -3.68 5.37
CA SER A 230 1.07 -2.34 5.61
C SER A 230 1.89 -1.88 4.40
N ILE A 231 1.59 -0.71 3.86
CA ILE A 231 2.39 -0.11 2.78
C ILE A 231 3.62 0.62 3.33
N VAL A 232 3.63 1.01 4.60
CA VAL A 232 4.83 1.57 5.26
C VAL A 232 5.91 0.50 5.40
N GLU A 233 5.51 -0.72 5.76
CA GLU A 233 6.44 -1.83 6.00
C GLU A 233 6.91 -2.51 4.70
N ASN A 234 6.06 -2.58 3.67
CA ASN A 234 6.31 -3.43 2.50
C ASN A 234 6.64 -2.68 1.19
N ALA A 235 6.44 -1.35 1.12
CA ALA A 235 6.70 -0.61 -0.12
C ALA A 235 8.20 -0.43 -0.40
N VAL A 236 8.57 -0.38 -1.67
CA VAL A 236 9.95 -0.16 -2.14
C VAL A 236 10.49 1.23 -1.75
N GLN A 237 9.60 2.21 -1.62
CA GLN A 237 9.91 3.59 -1.23
C GLN A 237 9.39 3.92 0.17
N THR A 238 10.00 4.89 0.85
CA THR A 238 9.52 5.35 2.17
C THR A 238 8.14 6.01 2.04
N VAL A 239 7.12 5.36 2.60
CA VAL A 239 5.74 5.87 2.63
C VAL A 239 5.47 6.58 3.96
N PRO A 240 4.95 7.83 3.97
CA PRO A 240 4.53 8.47 5.21
C PRO A 240 3.33 7.75 5.83
N GLN A 241 3.28 7.66 7.16
CA GLN A 241 2.18 6.98 7.88
C GLN A 241 0.81 7.61 7.59
N SER A 242 0.77 8.92 7.29
CA SER A 242 -0.46 9.60 6.86
C SER A 242 -1.02 9.08 5.53
N LEU A 243 -0.19 8.65 4.57
CA LEU A 243 -0.68 8.02 3.34
C LEU A 243 -1.21 6.61 3.61
N GLU A 244 -0.55 5.84 4.47
CA GLU A 244 -1.08 4.55 4.93
C GLU A 244 -2.40 4.72 5.70
N ASN A 245 -2.55 5.76 6.50
CA ASN A 245 -3.80 6.04 7.19
C ASN A 245 -4.97 6.27 6.20
N VAL A 246 -4.71 6.90 5.04
CA VAL A 246 -5.72 7.04 3.99
C VAL A 246 -6.14 5.67 3.45
N LEU A 247 -5.17 4.82 3.14
CA LEU A 247 -5.42 3.45 2.70
C LEU A 247 -6.21 2.65 3.75
N LEU A 248 -5.76 2.63 5.01
CA LEU A 248 -6.37 1.84 6.08
C LEU A 248 -7.81 2.28 6.37
N ARG A 249 -8.04 3.60 6.37
CA ARG A 249 -9.39 4.15 6.58
C ARG A 249 -10.30 3.85 5.40
N ALA A 250 -9.84 3.99 4.16
CA ALA A 250 -10.63 3.63 2.98
C ALA A 250 -10.99 2.13 2.95
N THR A 251 -10.06 1.27 3.38
CA THR A 251 -10.18 -0.20 3.30
C THR A 251 -10.68 -0.85 4.59
N THR A 252 -11.20 -0.05 5.52
CA THR A 252 -11.79 -0.53 6.78
C THR A 252 -12.95 -1.49 6.49
N LYS A 253 -13.05 -2.62 7.22
CA LYS A 253 -13.99 -3.68 6.88
C LYS A 253 -15.43 -3.25 7.08
N ASN A 254 -15.73 -2.56 8.18
CA ASN A 254 -17.03 -1.98 8.41
C ASN A 254 -17.21 -0.67 7.61
N PRO A 255 -18.19 -0.58 6.69
CA PRO A 255 -18.42 0.63 5.89
C PRO A 255 -18.64 1.90 6.74
N LYS A 256 -19.15 1.77 7.97
CA LYS A 256 -19.41 2.89 8.90
C LYS A 256 -18.14 3.63 9.34
N TYR A 257 -17.00 2.94 9.39
CA TYR A 257 -15.73 3.50 9.86
C TYR A 257 -14.81 3.97 8.72
N ARG A 258 -15.22 3.75 7.47
CA ARG A 258 -14.53 4.32 6.29
C ARG A 258 -14.74 5.85 6.24
N TYR A 259 -14.21 6.48 5.20
CA TYR A 259 -14.56 7.87 4.92
C TYR A 259 -16.08 8.00 4.70
N PRO A 260 -16.72 9.07 5.21
CA PRO A 260 -18.15 9.30 5.01
C PRO A 260 -18.48 9.73 3.57
N SER A 261 -17.50 10.21 2.81
CA SER A 261 -17.64 10.60 1.41
C SER A 261 -16.28 10.61 0.69
N CYS A 262 -16.30 10.54 -0.64
CA CYS A 262 -15.10 10.77 -1.46
C CYS A 262 -14.51 12.18 -1.24
N THR A 263 -15.34 13.18 -0.92
CA THR A 263 -14.88 14.54 -0.59
C THR A 263 -13.97 14.54 0.65
N SER A 264 -14.34 13.78 1.69
CA SER A 264 -13.52 13.64 2.89
C SER A 264 -12.21 12.89 2.62
N MET A 265 -12.25 11.84 1.78
CA MET A 265 -11.04 11.12 1.36
C MET A 265 -10.10 12.02 0.54
N LEU A 266 -10.65 12.84 -0.37
CA LEU A 266 -9.90 13.78 -1.20
C LEU A 266 -9.17 14.84 -0.37
N GLN A 267 -9.80 15.37 0.67
CA GLN A 267 -9.15 16.33 1.58
C GLN A 267 -7.96 15.72 2.32
N ASP A 268 -8.07 14.45 2.72
CA ASP A 268 -7.00 13.73 3.40
C ASP A 268 -5.82 13.45 2.44
N LEU A 269 -6.12 12.97 1.22
CA LEU A 269 -5.14 12.77 0.14
C LEU A 269 -4.36 14.05 -0.20
N ARG A 270 -5.02 15.21 -0.23
CA ARG A 270 -4.36 16.50 -0.55
C ARG A 270 -3.31 16.92 0.48
N THR A 271 -3.32 16.33 1.68
CA THR A 271 -2.43 16.74 2.76
C THR A 271 -1.55 15.61 3.30
N CYS A 272 -1.72 14.37 2.84
CA CYS A 272 -1.03 13.19 3.35
C CYS A 272 0.49 13.16 3.06
N LEU A 273 1.00 13.99 2.14
CA LEU A 273 2.45 14.13 1.90
C LEU A 273 3.10 15.29 2.66
N LYS A 274 2.35 16.01 3.51
CA LYS A 274 2.91 17.08 4.35
C LYS A 274 3.87 16.49 5.39
N LEU A 275 5.06 17.08 5.52
CA LEU A 275 6.06 16.67 6.51
C LEU A 275 5.51 16.63 7.94
N SER A 276 4.65 17.59 8.30
CA SER A 276 4.02 17.64 9.63
C SER A 276 3.10 16.45 9.94
N ARG A 277 2.65 15.72 8.91
CA ARG A 277 1.77 14.56 9.00
C ARG A 277 2.51 13.23 8.78
N GLN A 278 3.81 13.25 8.52
CA GLN A 278 4.57 12.05 8.11
C GLN A 278 4.53 10.93 9.17
N ASN A 279 4.59 11.30 10.45
CA ASN A 279 4.65 10.38 11.59
C ASN A 279 3.34 10.38 12.41
N GLU A 280 2.20 10.60 11.76
CA GLU A 280 0.90 10.48 12.44
C GLU A 280 0.72 9.09 13.05
N LYS A 281 -0.08 8.98 14.13
CA LYS A 281 -0.40 7.67 14.69
C LYS A 281 -1.10 6.81 13.64
N LYS A 282 -0.70 5.54 13.53
CA LYS A 282 -1.34 4.56 12.65
C LYS A 282 -2.83 4.46 12.96
N PHE A 283 -3.67 4.54 11.94
CA PHE A 283 -5.11 4.40 12.07
C PHE A 283 -5.46 2.97 12.50
N ILE A 284 -6.26 2.84 13.55
CA ILE A 284 -6.77 1.57 14.07
C ILE A 284 -8.29 1.63 14.01
N GLU A 285 -8.92 0.63 13.38
CA GLU A 285 -10.38 0.52 13.32
C GLU A 285 -10.95 0.48 14.76
N PRO A 286 -11.92 1.36 15.11
CA PRO A 286 -12.59 1.28 16.40
C PRO A 286 -13.25 -0.09 16.55
N SER A 287 -12.83 -0.87 17.55
CA SER A 287 -13.26 -2.26 17.76
C SER A 287 -14.77 -2.34 18.01
N GLY A 288 -15.55 -2.46 16.95
CA GLY A 288 -16.92 -2.96 16.95
C GLY A 288 -16.88 -4.39 16.45
N LYS A 289 -17.08 -5.36 17.33
CA LYS A 289 -17.21 -6.78 16.94
C LYS A 289 -18.13 -6.89 15.71
N PRO A 290 -17.76 -7.62 14.65
CA PRO A 290 -18.71 -7.95 13.60
C PRO A 290 -19.84 -8.75 14.24
N VAL A 291 -21.05 -8.18 14.25
CA VAL A 291 -22.27 -8.89 14.66
C VAL A 291 -22.55 -9.94 13.60
N VAL A 292 -22.10 -11.16 13.84
CA VAL A 292 -22.54 -12.34 13.12
C VAL A 292 -23.96 -12.64 13.58
N LYS A 293 -24.98 -12.16 12.85
CA LYS A 293 -26.30 -12.80 12.89
C LYS A 293 -26.23 -13.98 11.92
N GLN A 294 -26.11 -15.19 12.47
CA GLN A 294 -26.34 -16.42 11.71
C GLN A 294 -27.78 -16.42 11.19
N PRO A 295 -28.03 -16.79 9.92
CA PRO A 295 -29.35 -17.19 9.49
C PRO A 295 -29.70 -18.52 10.19
N SER A 296 -30.79 -18.50 10.94
CA SER A 296 -31.43 -19.68 11.53
C SER A 296 -31.91 -20.64 10.44
N ASN A 297 -31.56 -21.92 10.62
CA ASN A 297 -32.05 -23.06 9.83
C ASN A 297 -33.58 -23.05 9.73
N VAL A 298 -34.10 -22.97 8.51
CA VAL A 298 -35.46 -23.38 8.19
C VAL A 298 -35.36 -24.65 7.34
N SER A 299 -35.52 -25.81 7.98
CA SER A 299 -35.76 -27.07 7.30
C SER A 299 -37.14 -27.04 6.64
N GLY A 300 -37.17 -27.01 5.32
CA GLY A 300 -38.35 -27.28 4.51
C GLY A 300 -38.01 -28.31 3.44
N ASN A 301 -38.39 -29.57 3.68
CA ASN A 301 -38.27 -30.66 2.73
C ASN A 301 -39.08 -30.36 1.46
N VAL A 302 -38.41 -30.29 0.30
CA VAL A 302 -39.06 -30.40 -1.01
C VAL A 302 -38.43 -31.56 -1.76
N VAL A 303 -39.20 -32.64 -1.86
CA VAL A 303 -38.90 -33.87 -2.59
C VAL A 303 -39.05 -33.61 -4.10
N VAL A 304 -38.00 -33.89 -4.89
CA VAL A 304 -38.09 -33.92 -6.36
C VAL A 304 -37.71 -35.32 -6.85
N LYS A 305 -38.71 -36.02 -7.41
CA LYS A 305 -38.59 -37.32 -8.09
C LYS A 305 -37.95 -37.15 -9.49
N PRO A 306 -37.13 -38.10 -9.98
CA PRO A 306 -36.67 -38.10 -11.38
C PRO A 306 -37.79 -38.59 -12.33
N LYS A 307 -38.06 -37.85 -13.41
CA LYS A 307 -38.88 -38.29 -14.55
C LYS A 307 -38.02 -38.96 -15.61
N THR A 308 -38.48 -40.12 -16.05
CA THR A 308 -38.02 -40.96 -17.17
C THR A 308 -38.13 -40.26 -18.54
N PRO A 309 -37.25 -40.60 -19.51
CA PRO A 309 -37.35 -40.10 -20.90
C PRO A 309 -38.36 -40.89 -21.75
N PRO A 310 -39.03 -40.27 -22.75
CA PRO A 310 -40.00 -40.95 -23.61
C PRO A 310 -39.34 -41.69 -24.78
N SER A 311 -40.03 -42.74 -25.20
CA SER A 311 -39.73 -43.71 -26.26
C SER A 311 -39.87 -43.17 -27.69
N LYS A 312 -39.04 -43.71 -28.61
CA LYS A 312 -39.11 -43.58 -30.07
C LYS A 312 -40.42 -44.14 -30.66
N PRO A 313 -40.91 -43.63 -31.80
CA PRO A 313 -41.96 -44.30 -32.56
C PRO A 313 -41.41 -45.32 -33.56
N THR A 314 -42.10 -46.46 -33.64
CA THR A 314 -41.98 -47.54 -34.63
C THR A 314 -42.77 -47.24 -35.90
N PHE A 315 -42.24 -47.63 -37.06
CA PHE A 315 -43.04 -47.90 -38.27
C PHE A 315 -42.61 -49.24 -38.89
N LYS A 316 -43.59 -50.08 -39.22
CA LYS A 316 -43.51 -51.20 -40.20
C LYS A 316 -44.63 -50.96 -41.25
N PRO A 317 -44.81 -51.83 -42.26
CA PRO A 317 -44.09 -51.86 -43.54
C PRO A 317 -45.08 -51.81 -44.73
N GLN A 318 -44.62 -51.67 -45.99
CA GLN A 318 -45.39 -52.22 -47.13
C GLN A 318 -44.56 -52.47 -48.40
N LYS A 319 -45.16 -53.25 -49.30
CA LYS A 319 -44.57 -54.28 -50.18
C LYS A 319 -44.50 -53.88 -51.67
N LYS A 320 -43.35 -54.22 -52.30
CA LYS A 320 -43.09 -55.03 -53.55
C LYS A 320 -43.59 -54.66 -54.98
N LYS A 321 -42.60 -54.85 -55.90
CA LYS A 321 -42.57 -55.20 -57.36
C LYS A 321 -42.37 -54.02 -58.34
N SER A 322 -41.62 -54.10 -59.45
CA SER A 322 -41.13 -55.22 -60.29
C SER A 322 -39.77 -54.97 -60.99
N LYS A 323 -39.21 -56.03 -61.60
CA LYS A 323 -37.92 -56.14 -62.33
C LYS A 323 -37.97 -55.55 -63.76
N LYS A 324 -36.85 -55.00 -64.23
CA LYS A 324 -36.08 -55.39 -65.46
C LYS A 324 -34.94 -54.39 -65.74
N GLY A 325 -33.72 -54.89 -65.95
CA GLY A 325 -32.56 -54.10 -66.41
C GLY A 325 -31.23 -54.41 -65.71
N PHE A 326 -30.81 -55.68 -65.60
CA PHE A 326 -29.74 -56.12 -64.68
C PHE A 326 -28.31 -56.18 -65.28
N VAL A 327 -28.09 -55.92 -66.58
CA VAL A 327 -26.76 -56.19 -67.18
C VAL A 327 -25.89 -54.92 -67.30
N LEU A 328 -26.47 -53.73 -67.45
CA LEU A 328 -25.71 -52.47 -67.53
C LEU A 328 -25.27 -51.93 -66.15
N PHE A 329 -26.05 -52.23 -65.10
CA PHE A 329 -25.77 -51.81 -63.72
C PHE A 329 -24.61 -52.58 -63.09
N ALA A 330 -24.38 -53.84 -63.49
CA ALA A 330 -23.32 -54.69 -62.94
C ALA A 330 -21.91 -54.21 -63.32
N MET A 331 -21.71 -53.71 -64.54
CA MET A 331 -20.42 -53.12 -64.96
C MET A 331 -20.16 -51.76 -64.32
N LEU A 332 -21.19 -50.91 -64.18
CA LEU A 332 -21.07 -49.63 -63.49
C LEU A 332 -20.83 -49.81 -61.98
N PHE A 333 -21.46 -50.82 -61.37
CA PHE A 333 -21.28 -51.19 -59.96
C PHE A 333 -19.91 -51.81 -59.69
N ALA A 334 -19.36 -52.61 -60.62
CA ALA A 334 -17.99 -53.11 -60.53
C ALA A 334 -16.95 -51.99 -60.64
N ALA A 335 -17.14 -51.03 -61.56
CA ALA A 335 -16.28 -49.85 -61.65
C ALA A 335 -16.40 -48.94 -60.41
N LEU A 336 -17.61 -48.74 -59.88
CA LEU A 336 -17.84 -48.03 -58.62
C LEU A 336 -17.29 -48.77 -57.40
N LEU A 337 -17.23 -50.10 -57.41
CA LEU A 337 -16.60 -50.89 -56.36
C LEU A 337 -15.09 -50.82 -56.43
N VAL A 338 -14.48 -50.76 -57.62
CA VAL A 338 -13.02 -50.58 -57.77
C VAL A 338 -12.61 -49.15 -57.43
N ILE A 339 -13.36 -48.14 -57.88
CA ILE A 339 -13.15 -46.74 -57.48
C ILE A 339 -13.45 -46.56 -55.99
N GLY A 340 -14.49 -47.23 -55.48
CA GLY A 340 -14.87 -47.25 -54.06
C GLY A 340 -13.82 -47.94 -53.19
N ALA A 341 -13.26 -49.07 -53.63
CA ALA A 341 -12.17 -49.76 -52.94
C ALA A 341 -10.86 -48.98 -53.02
N GLY A 342 -10.55 -48.35 -54.17
CA GLY A 342 -9.39 -47.48 -54.34
C GLY A 342 -9.47 -46.21 -53.48
N THR A 343 -10.64 -45.59 -53.41
CA THR A 343 -10.90 -44.44 -52.52
C THR A 343 -10.93 -44.87 -51.04
N MET A 344 -11.48 -46.04 -50.71
CA MET A 344 -11.46 -46.59 -49.35
C MET A 344 -10.03 -46.99 -48.92
N PHE A 345 -9.20 -47.50 -49.82
CA PHE A 345 -7.78 -47.78 -49.57
C PHE A 345 -6.96 -46.48 -49.39
N LEU A 346 -7.22 -45.47 -50.22
CA LEU A 346 -6.63 -44.13 -50.07
C LEU A 346 -7.10 -43.37 -48.83
N LEU A 347 -8.32 -43.63 -48.34
CA LEU A 347 -8.85 -43.08 -47.09
C LEU A 347 -8.38 -43.86 -45.86
N ALA A 348 -8.20 -45.18 -45.96
CA ALA A 348 -7.73 -46.04 -44.88
C ALA A 348 -6.24 -45.84 -44.55
N ASN A 349 -5.42 -45.42 -45.53
CA ASN A 349 -3.98 -45.16 -45.36
C ASN A 349 -3.62 -43.70 -45.04
N ARG A 350 -4.57 -42.84 -44.66
CA ARG A 350 -4.25 -41.48 -44.20
C ARG A 350 -3.73 -41.51 -42.75
N PRO A 351 -2.57 -40.88 -42.44
CA PRO A 351 -2.08 -40.82 -41.08
C PRO A 351 -3.12 -40.14 -40.18
N LYS A 352 -3.44 -40.80 -39.06
CA LYS A 352 -4.42 -40.31 -38.10
C LYS A 352 -3.95 -39.02 -37.47
N ASP A 353 -4.89 -38.14 -37.16
CA ASP A 353 -4.63 -36.94 -36.38
C ASP A 353 -4.53 -37.32 -34.90
N VAL A 354 -3.46 -36.87 -34.24
CA VAL A 354 -3.19 -37.07 -32.81
C VAL A 354 -2.90 -35.73 -32.17
N GLN A 355 -3.33 -35.55 -30.93
CA GLN A 355 -3.15 -34.30 -30.19
C GLN A 355 -1.91 -34.39 -29.29
N VAL A 356 -1.04 -33.39 -29.34
CA VAL A 356 0.15 -33.35 -28.48
C VAL A 356 -0.27 -33.21 -27.01
N PRO A 357 0.09 -34.12 -26.11
CA PRO A 357 -0.34 -34.15 -24.72
C PRO A 357 0.44 -33.13 -23.88
N GLU A 358 -0.07 -32.83 -22.69
CA GLU A 358 0.64 -31.99 -21.73
C GLU A 358 1.74 -32.80 -21.02
N VAL A 359 2.99 -32.36 -21.16
CA VAL A 359 4.18 -33.02 -20.59
C VAL A 359 4.77 -32.29 -19.37
N VAL A 360 4.24 -31.10 -19.04
CA VAL A 360 4.83 -30.22 -18.03
C VAL A 360 4.91 -30.93 -16.66
N GLY A 361 6.07 -30.86 -16.01
CA GLY A 361 6.30 -31.45 -14.69
C GLY A 361 6.50 -32.97 -14.68
N LYS A 362 6.48 -33.64 -15.84
CA LYS A 362 6.84 -35.06 -15.96
C LYS A 362 8.36 -35.21 -16.06
N THR A 363 8.89 -36.36 -15.66
CA THR A 363 10.30 -36.68 -15.91
C THR A 363 10.55 -36.79 -17.42
N GLU A 364 11.78 -36.59 -17.88
CA GLU A 364 12.16 -36.79 -19.29
C GLU A 364 11.69 -38.17 -19.82
N VAL A 365 11.85 -39.21 -19.00
CA VAL A 365 11.46 -40.59 -19.31
C VAL A 365 9.94 -40.71 -19.47
N ASP A 366 9.18 -40.18 -18.51
CA ASP A 366 7.71 -40.26 -18.54
C ASP A 366 7.11 -39.42 -19.68
N ALA A 367 7.68 -38.24 -19.95
CA ALA A 367 7.26 -37.36 -21.04
C ALA A 367 7.52 -38.01 -22.40
N THR A 368 8.70 -38.63 -22.59
CA THR A 368 9.06 -39.33 -23.82
C THR A 368 8.15 -40.53 -24.05
N LYS A 369 7.86 -41.31 -23.00
CA LYS A 369 6.93 -42.43 -23.06
C LYS A 369 5.52 -41.98 -23.44
N LEU A 370 5.02 -40.91 -22.82
CA LEU A 370 3.69 -40.37 -23.12
C LEU A 370 3.54 -39.93 -24.58
N LEU A 371 4.59 -39.31 -25.14
CA LEU A 371 4.61 -38.92 -26.55
C LEU A 371 4.67 -40.14 -27.48
N ALA A 372 5.46 -41.17 -27.12
CA ALA A 372 5.54 -42.40 -27.88
C ALA A 372 4.23 -43.21 -27.88
N ASP A 373 3.51 -43.26 -26.75
CA ASP A 373 2.27 -44.02 -26.58
C ASP A 373 1.14 -43.54 -27.52
N ILE A 374 1.17 -42.27 -27.94
CA ILE A 374 0.24 -41.70 -28.92
C ILE A 374 0.80 -41.65 -30.35
N GLY A 375 1.97 -42.24 -30.57
CA GLY A 375 2.64 -42.32 -31.87
C GLY A 375 3.33 -41.04 -32.31
N LEU A 376 3.85 -40.22 -31.39
CA LEU A 376 4.76 -39.11 -31.71
C LEU A 376 6.21 -39.53 -31.49
N ILE A 377 7.14 -38.95 -32.26
CA ILE A 377 8.56 -39.28 -32.21
C ILE A 377 9.30 -38.10 -31.58
N VAL A 378 9.99 -38.30 -30.45
CA VAL A 378 10.86 -37.27 -29.87
C VAL A 378 12.14 -37.20 -30.72
N GLU A 379 12.32 -36.09 -31.43
CA GLU A 379 13.49 -35.89 -32.31
C GLU A 379 14.72 -35.48 -31.52
N LYS A 380 14.56 -34.59 -30.54
CA LYS A 380 15.62 -34.13 -29.65
C LYS A 380 15.06 -33.68 -28.30
N VAL A 381 15.91 -33.80 -27.29
CA VAL A 381 15.68 -33.24 -25.95
C VAL A 381 16.59 -32.03 -25.78
N GLU A 382 16.01 -30.85 -25.59
CA GLU A 382 16.74 -29.62 -25.32
C GLU A 382 16.66 -29.25 -23.85
N LYS A 383 17.77 -28.77 -23.29
CA LYS A 383 17.81 -28.26 -21.93
C LYS A 383 17.55 -26.76 -21.95
N GLU A 384 16.55 -26.32 -21.19
CA GLU A 384 16.18 -24.91 -21.05
C GLU A 384 16.10 -24.56 -19.56
N LYS A 385 16.52 -23.34 -19.19
CA LYS A 385 16.44 -22.89 -17.79
C LYS A 385 14.98 -22.66 -17.41
N SER A 386 14.58 -23.11 -16.22
CA SER A 386 13.24 -22.87 -15.70
C SER A 386 13.30 -22.55 -14.21
N ASP A 387 12.64 -21.46 -13.82
CA ASP A 387 12.43 -21.03 -12.44
C ASP A 387 11.19 -21.68 -11.80
N THR A 388 10.39 -22.41 -12.59
CA THR A 388 9.09 -22.99 -12.18
C THR A 388 9.08 -24.51 -12.24
N VAL A 389 9.96 -25.11 -13.05
CA VAL A 389 10.04 -26.56 -13.27
C VAL A 389 11.37 -27.07 -12.72
N LYS A 390 11.31 -28.07 -11.83
CA LYS A 390 12.51 -28.67 -11.22
C LYS A 390 13.45 -29.25 -12.29
N GLU A 391 14.75 -29.19 -12.02
CA GLU A 391 15.77 -29.77 -12.91
C GLU A 391 15.43 -31.23 -13.27
N GLY A 392 15.58 -31.57 -14.55
CA GLY A 392 15.27 -32.91 -15.08
C GLY A 392 13.79 -33.16 -15.39
N MET A 393 12.90 -32.19 -15.16
CA MET A 393 11.49 -32.29 -15.54
C MET A 393 11.20 -31.54 -16.85
N ALA A 394 10.26 -32.07 -17.63
CA ALA A 394 9.81 -31.49 -18.88
C ALA A 394 9.08 -30.15 -18.67
N ILE A 395 9.42 -29.16 -19.50
CA ILE A 395 8.89 -27.79 -19.47
C ILE A 395 7.79 -27.63 -20.52
N LYS A 396 8.06 -28.07 -21.76
CA LYS A 396 7.18 -27.89 -22.93
C LYS A 396 7.61 -28.81 -24.07
N THR A 397 6.80 -28.86 -25.13
CA THR A 397 7.13 -29.48 -26.42
C THR A 397 7.03 -28.47 -27.56
N ASP A 398 7.68 -28.76 -28.69
CA ASP A 398 7.44 -28.11 -29.99
C ASP A 398 7.16 -29.19 -31.05
N PRO A 399 5.96 -29.25 -31.66
CA PRO A 399 4.79 -28.36 -31.47
C PRO A 399 4.23 -28.35 -30.04
N LYS A 400 3.62 -27.23 -29.63
CA LYS A 400 3.09 -27.03 -28.28
C LYS A 400 1.99 -28.03 -27.92
N SER A 401 1.80 -28.27 -26.62
CA SER A 401 0.70 -29.08 -26.11
C SER A 401 -0.66 -28.61 -26.67
N ASN A 402 -1.58 -29.56 -26.82
CA ASN A 402 -2.89 -29.44 -27.44
C ASN A 402 -2.91 -29.15 -28.96
N THR A 403 -1.75 -29.04 -29.62
CA THR A 403 -1.67 -28.95 -31.09
C THR A 403 -2.05 -30.28 -31.73
N VAL A 404 -2.82 -30.25 -32.82
CA VAL A 404 -3.16 -31.46 -33.59
C VAL A 404 -2.10 -31.65 -34.68
N VAL A 405 -1.46 -32.82 -34.67
CA VAL A 405 -0.41 -33.21 -35.62
C VAL A 405 -0.71 -34.60 -36.19
N LYS A 406 -0.05 -34.97 -37.29
CA LYS A 406 -0.18 -36.32 -37.84
C LYS A 406 0.56 -37.33 -36.97
N GLN A 407 0.03 -38.53 -36.84
CA GLN A 407 0.74 -39.65 -36.23
C GLN A 407 2.10 -39.85 -36.93
N ASN A 408 3.14 -40.17 -36.15
CA ASN A 408 4.56 -40.20 -36.50
C ASN A 408 5.23 -38.83 -36.72
N SER A 409 4.57 -37.72 -36.36
CA SER A 409 5.21 -36.41 -36.38
C SER A 409 6.34 -36.34 -35.35
N LYS A 410 7.37 -35.57 -35.69
CA LYS A 410 8.51 -35.30 -34.82
C LYS A 410 8.20 -34.17 -33.85
N VAL A 411 8.67 -34.31 -32.61
CA VAL A 411 8.46 -33.35 -31.52
C VAL A 411 9.78 -33.10 -30.80
N ILE A 412 10.04 -31.84 -30.43
CA ILE A 412 11.17 -31.45 -29.58
C ILE A 412 10.67 -31.41 -28.13
N LEU A 413 11.37 -32.06 -27.21
CA LEU A 413 11.07 -32.01 -25.78
C LEU A 413 12.03 -31.05 -25.08
N TYR A 414 11.51 -30.09 -24.32
CA TYR A 414 12.34 -29.18 -23.52
C TYR A 414 12.32 -29.63 -22.05
N VAL A 415 13.50 -29.79 -21.43
CA VAL A 415 13.70 -30.24 -20.05
C VAL A 415 14.42 -29.17 -19.23
N SER A 416 14.00 -28.97 -17.98
CA SER A 416 14.58 -27.99 -17.08
C SER A 416 16.03 -28.31 -16.73
N SER A 417 16.90 -27.31 -16.87
CA SER A 417 18.27 -27.33 -16.37
C SER A 417 18.43 -26.69 -14.98
N GLY A 418 17.33 -26.43 -14.26
CA GLY A 418 17.33 -25.78 -12.94
C GLY A 418 17.27 -24.24 -12.96
N GLU A 419 17.31 -23.64 -11.76
CA GLU A 419 17.20 -22.20 -11.55
C GLU A 419 18.43 -21.42 -12.05
N ASN A 420 18.22 -20.17 -12.46
CA ASN A 420 19.27 -19.30 -12.98
C ASN A 420 20.13 -18.72 -11.83
N MET A 421 21.07 -19.51 -11.29
CA MET A 421 21.99 -19.06 -10.24
C MET A 421 23.21 -18.29 -10.81
N GLU A 422 23.63 -17.23 -10.15
CA GLU A 422 24.86 -16.47 -10.41
C GLU A 422 25.66 -16.24 -9.13
N THR A 423 26.92 -15.81 -9.27
CA THR A 423 27.78 -15.49 -8.12
C THR A 423 27.58 -14.04 -7.71
N PHE A 424 27.26 -13.80 -6.44
CA PHE A 424 27.09 -12.46 -5.89
C PHE A 424 28.45 -11.79 -5.66
N GLU A 425 28.66 -10.60 -6.23
CA GLU A 425 29.94 -9.89 -6.16
C GLU A 425 30.11 -9.05 -4.88
N ASP A 426 31.29 -8.45 -4.73
CA ASP A 426 31.56 -7.43 -3.72
C ASP A 426 31.24 -6.03 -4.27
N TYR A 427 30.34 -5.34 -3.56
CA TYR A 427 29.87 -4.01 -3.88
C TYR A 427 30.25 -2.98 -2.80
N THR A 428 31.05 -3.37 -1.81
CA THR A 428 31.56 -2.44 -0.80
C THR A 428 32.40 -1.33 -1.44
N ASN A 429 32.29 -0.12 -0.90
CA ASN A 429 32.95 1.09 -1.38
C ASN A 429 32.65 1.46 -2.86
N LYS A 430 31.56 0.93 -3.43
CA LYS A 430 31.01 1.37 -4.73
C LYS A 430 29.83 2.31 -4.53
N GLU A 431 29.52 3.10 -5.55
CA GLU A 431 28.39 4.01 -5.53
C GLU A 431 27.06 3.24 -5.55
N TYR A 432 26.21 3.47 -4.56
CA TYR A 432 24.96 2.72 -4.39
C TYR A 432 24.02 2.85 -5.60
N SER A 433 23.92 4.05 -6.19
CA SER A 433 23.04 4.35 -7.33
C SER A 433 23.34 3.46 -8.55
N ALA A 434 24.62 3.27 -8.86
CA ALA A 434 25.10 2.45 -9.96
C ALA A 434 24.80 0.96 -9.70
N ILE A 435 25.12 0.48 -8.49
CA ILE A 435 24.93 -0.93 -8.12
C ILE A 435 23.45 -1.30 -8.02
N TYR A 436 22.63 -0.41 -7.45
CA TYR A 436 21.18 -0.59 -7.39
C TYR A 436 20.60 -0.83 -8.80
N THR A 437 21.00 0.01 -9.76
CA THR A 437 20.53 -0.10 -11.15
C THR A 437 20.99 -1.40 -11.81
N GLU A 438 22.22 -1.84 -11.54
CA GLU A 438 22.75 -3.11 -12.05
C GLU A 438 21.98 -4.32 -11.52
N LEU A 439 21.78 -4.39 -10.19
CA LEU A 439 21.19 -5.56 -9.54
C LEU A 439 19.67 -5.65 -9.74
N ILE A 440 18.95 -4.53 -9.76
CA ILE A 440 17.51 -4.53 -10.07
C ILE A 440 17.26 -5.13 -11.47
N LYS A 441 18.10 -4.78 -12.47
CA LYS A 441 18.00 -5.35 -13.83
C LYS A 441 18.17 -6.87 -13.84
N LYS A 442 18.99 -7.42 -12.93
CA LYS A 442 19.17 -8.87 -12.77
C LYS A 442 18.01 -9.53 -12.00
N GLY A 443 17.16 -8.76 -11.33
CA GLY A 443 15.96 -9.24 -10.63
C GLY A 443 16.09 -9.33 -9.11
N TYR A 444 17.17 -8.81 -8.53
CA TYR A 444 17.34 -8.73 -7.07
C TYR A 444 16.37 -7.72 -6.46
N ILE A 445 15.95 -8.00 -5.23
CA ILE A 445 15.20 -7.08 -4.38
C ILE A 445 16.22 -6.35 -3.51
N ILE A 446 16.41 -5.05 -3.72
CA ILE A 446 17.44 -4.28 -3.01
C ILE A 446 16.81 -3.43 -1.91
N GLU A 447 17.23 -3.67 -0.67
CA GLU A 447 16.93 -2.84 0.49
C GLU A 447 18.09 -1.89 0.80
N ARG A 448 17.77 -0.71 1.33
CA ARG A 448 18.78 0.28 1.74
C ARG A 448 18.64 0.62 3.21
N LYS A 449 19.74 0.50 3.94
CA LYS A 449 19.96 1.15 5.23
C LYS A 449 20.90 2.33 5.03
N THR A 450 20.74 3.37 5.84
CA THR A 450 21.66 4.51 5.82
C THR A 450 22.37 4.59 7.16
N GLU A 451 23.69 4.78 7.13
CA GLU A 451 24.53 4.89 8.31
C GLU A 451 25.58 5.98 8.07
N ALA A 452 25.92 6.74 9.10
CA ALA A 452 26.96 7.75 8.99
C ALA A 452 28.35 7.10 8.95
N SER A 453 29.24 7.63 8.10
CA SER A 453 30.62 7.14 7.99
C SER A 453 31.56 8.26 7.58
N ALA A 454 32.71 8.34 8.25
CA ALA A 454 33.80 9.23 7.86
C ALA A 454 34.77 8.62 6.83
N THR A 455 34.79 7.29 6.69
CA THR A 455 35.71 6.60 5.77
C THR A 455 35.09 6.34 4.40
N VAL A 456 33.76 6.24 4.34
CA VAL A 456 33.01 5.94 3.12
C VAL A 456 32.27 7.20 2.70
N LYS A 457 32.50 7.63 1.46
CA LYS A 457 31.89 8.83 0.88
C LYS A 457 30.35 8.73 0.91
N ALA A 458 29.67 9.85 1.16
CA ALA A 458 28.21 9.90 1.12
C ALA A 458 27.67 9.32 -0.21
N GLY A 459 26.69 8.41 -0.12
CA GLY A 459 26.12 7.70 -1.26
C GLY A 459 26.84 6.40 -1.66
N TYR A 460 27.92 6.01 -0.98
CA TYR A 460 28.68 4.78 -1.26
C TYR A 460 28.31 3.68 -0.26
N ILE A 461 28.41 2.43 -0.69
CA ILE A 461 28.05 1.24 0.09
C ILE A 461 29.13 0.98 1.16
N ILE A 462 28.71 0.94 2.42
CA ILE A 462 29.53 0.55 3.58
C ILE A 462 29.60 -0.97 3.67
N SER A 463 28.46 -1.66 3.58
CA SER A 463 28.37 -3.11 3.73
C SER A 463 27.17 -3.70 2.98
N GLN A 464 27.21 -5.01 2.78
CA GLN A 464 26.20 -5.78 2.06
C GLN A 464 25.78 -7.01 2.86
N SER A 465 24.51 -7.41 2.76
CA SER A 465 23.97 -8.56 3.51
C SER A 465 24.43 -9.92 2.98
N ILE A 466 24.68 -10.03 1.67
CA ILE A 466 25.14 -11.27 1.03
C ILE A 466 26.66 -11.23 0.90
N GLN A 467 27.32 -12.28 1.39
CA GLN A 467 28.77 -12.40 1.27
C GLN A 467 29.18 -12.56 -0.19
N SER A 468 30.23 -11.83 -0.60
CA SER A 468 30.84 -11.99 -1.92
C SER A 468 31.26 -13.44 -2.19
N GLY A 469 30.99 -13.93 -3.40
CA GLY A 469 31.24 -15.31 -3.82
C GLY A 469 30.08 -16.28 -3.61
N THR A 470 29.00 -15.87 -2.92
CA THR A 470 27.82 -16.71 -2.70
C THR A 470 27.06 -16.93 -4.00
N LYS A 471 26.67 -18.19 -4.31
CA LYS A 471 25.78 -18.46 -5.45
C LYS A 471 24.33 -18.22 -5.04
N VAL A 472 23.64 -17.38 -5.80
CA VAL A 472 22.25 -16.95 -5.52
C VAL A 472 21.45 -16.90 -6.80
N THR A 473 20.14 -17.11 -6.71
CA THR A 473 19.21 -16.87 -7.81
C THR A 473 18.79 -15.39 -7.77
N PRO A 474 19.12 -14.54 -8.75
CA PRO A 474 18.84 -13.10 -8.67
C PRO A 474 17.38 -12.78 -8.37
N LYS A 475 16.46 -13.42 -9.10
CA LYS A 475 15.02 -13.19 -9.02
C LYS A 475 14.49 -13.54 -7.63
N GLY A 476 14.10 -12.52 -6.87
CA GLY A 476 13.53 -12.67 -5.52
C GLY A 476 14.56 -12.75 -4.38
N THR A 477 15.86 -12.74 -4.68
CA THR A 477 16.90 -12.64 -3.63
C THR A 477 16.92 -11.22 -3.07
N VAL A 478 16.79 -11.10 -1.75
CA VAL A 478 16.85 -9.82 -1.02
C VAL A 478 18.28 -9.49 -0.64
N VAL A 479 18.77 -8.33 -1.05
CA VAL A 479 20.08 -7.79 -0.67
C VAL A 479 19.88 -6.47 0.06
N THR A 480 20.35 -6.38 1.30
CA THR A 480 20.38 -5.12 2.04
C THR A 480 21.77 -4.50 1.92
N PHE A 481 21.85 -3.28 1.41
CA PHE A 481 23.07 -2.47 1.47
C PHE A 481 22.96 -1.42 2.56
N THR A 482 24.02 -1.28 3.35
CA THR A 482 24.20 -0.12 4.23
C THR A 482 24.97 0.94 3.46
N VAL A 483 24.40 2.13 3.32
CA VAL A 483 24.93 3.23 2.50
C VAL A 483 25.34 4.38 3.40
N SER A 484 26.52 4.96 3.12
CA SER A 484 27.04 6.08 3.88
C SER A 484 26.21 7.36 3.69
N SER A 485 25.85 8.03 4.78
CA SER A 485 25.38 9.42 4.79
C SER A 485 26.50 10.46 4.91
N GLY A 486 27.75 10.03 5.08
CA GLY A 486 28.91 10.93 5.27
C GLY A 486 29.06 11.44 6.72
N GLU A 487 29.84 12.52 6.88
CA GLU A 487 30.03 13.21 8.15
C GLU A 487 28.84 14.13 8.50
N ILE A 488 28.53 14.26 9.78
CA ILE A 488 27.46 15.15 10.27
C ILE A 488 28.09 16.39 10.91
N THR A 489 27.49 17.55 10.68
CA THR A 489 27.90 18.80 11.34
C THR A 489 27.25 18.86 12.72
N PHE A 490 28.06 18.86 13.78
CA PHE A 490 27.59 18.87 15.16
C PHE A 490 26.95 20.21 15.52
N GLU A 491 25.72 20.22 16.03
CA GLU A 491 25.01 21.47 16.34
C GLU A 491 25.32 21.98 17.76
N ASN A 492 24.78 23.16 18.10
CA ASN A 492 24.79 23.69 19.46
C ASN A 492 23.54 23.22 20.22
N TYR A 493 23.74 22.50 21.32
CA TYR A 493 22.69 21.95 22.17
C TYR A 493 22.61 22.58 23.57
N THR A 494 23.39 23.63 23.84
CA THR A 494 23.32 24.38 25.10
C THR A 494 21.92 24.96 25.35
N ASN A 495 21.49 25.01 26.62
CA ASN A 495 20.15 25.42 27.04
C ASN A 495 18.99 24.58 26.46
N GLN A 496 19.25 23.35 26.01
CA GLN A 496 18.21 22.39 25.62
C GLN A 496 18.10 21.26 26.64
N LEU A 497 16.95 20.58 26.66
CA LEU A 497 16.70 19.45 27.56
C LEU A 497 17.57 18.24 27.15
N PHE A 498 18.37 17.73 28.08
CA PHE A 498 19.34 16.66 27.81
C PHE A 498 18.70 15.40 27.22
N GLU A 499 17.57 14.93 27.76
CA GLU A 499 16.91 13.71 27.29
C GLU A 499 16.42 13.81 25.85
N THR A 500 15.95 14.99 25.42
CA THR A 500 15.53 15.21 24.02
C THR A 500 16.73 15.17 23.08
N VAL A 501 17.83 15.83 23.45
CA VAL A 501 19.05 15.89 22.64
C VAL A 501 19.72 14.51 22.56
N LYS A 502 19.79 13.78 23.68
CA LYS A 502 20.30 12.41 23.72
C LYS A 502 19.53 11.50 22.77
N GLY A 503 18.19 11.56 22.78
CA GLY A 503 17.36 10.78 21.86
C GLY A 503 17.67 11.05 20.39
N LYS A 504 17.82 12.33 20.01
CA LYS A 504 18.22 12.75 18.65
C LYS A 504 19.60 12.18 18.29
N LEU A 505 20.63 12.45 19.08
CA LEU A 505 22.00 12.07 18.74
C LEU A 505 22.23 10.55 18.76
N VAL A 506 21.58 9.80 19.65
CA VAL A 506 21.62 8.33 19.62
C VAL A 506 20.99 7.79 18.35
N SER A 507 19.90 8.41 17.86
CA SER A 507 19.30 8.01 16.57
C SER A 507 20.19 8.31 15.37
N GLU A 508 21.12 9.27 15.51
CA GLU A 508 22.14 9.59 14.51
C GLU A 508 23.41 8.72 14.66
N GLY A 509 23.47 7.86 15.69
CA GLY A 509 24.54 6.89 15.91
C GLY A 509 25.60 7.30 16.94
N PHE A 510 25.45 8.43 17.63
CA PHE A 510 26.40 8.88 18.65
C PHE A 510 26.33 8.09 19.95
N ASN A 511 27.49 7.89 20.59
CA ASN A 511 27.58 7.51 21.99
C ASN A 511 27.52 8.76 22.87
N VAL A 512 26.45 8.93 23.66
CA VAL A 512 26.19 10.13 24.46
C VAL A 512 26.27 9.83 25.95
N THR A 513 27.15 10.54 26.66
CA THR A 513 27.29 10.50 28.12
C THR A 513 26.93 11.85 28.75
N LYS A 514 26.61 11.85 30.05
CA LYS A 514 26.40 13.07 30.83
C LYS A 514 27.32 13.14 32.04
N GLU A 515 27.68 14.36 32.40
CA GLU A 515 28.27 14.72 33.68
C GLU A 515 27.35 15.74 34.35
N GLU A 516 27.00 15.49 35.61
CA GLU A 516 26.09 16.34 36.36
C GLU A 516 26.87 17.49 37.02
N VAL A 517 26.41 18.72 36.77
CA VAL A 517 27.04 19.94 37.29
C VAL A 517 26.01 20.86 37.92
N HIS A 518 26.40 21.59 38.96
CA HIS A 518 25.54 22.63 39.51
C HIS A 518 25.55 23.86 38.59
N SER A 519 24.39 24.47 38.40
CA SER A 519 24.26 25.73 37.65
C SER A 519 23.24 26.66 38.31
N ASN A 520 23.59 27.94 38.39
CA ASN A 520 22.73 29.00 38.88
C ASN A 520 21.92 29.69 37.76
N THR A 521 22.31 29.50 36.50
CA THR A 521 21.72 30.14 35.32
C THR A 521 20.93 29.18 34.43
N VAL A 522 21.25 27.88 34.46
CA VAL A 522 20.63 26.86 33.59
C VAL A 522 19.68 25.98 34.38
N LYS A 523 18.47 25.80 33.85
CA LYS A 523 17.40 24.98 34.48
C LYS A 523 17.85 23.53 34.66
N GLU A 524 17.43 22.91 35.77
CA GLU A 524 17.68 21.49 36.05
C GLU A 524 17.22 20.58 34.89
N GLY A 525 18.07 19.63 34.51
CA GLY A 525 17.88 18.72 33.38
C GLY A 525 18.32 19.27 32.01
N TYR A 526 18.73 20.54 31.93
CA TYR A 526 19.16 21.19 30.69
C TYR A 526 20.68 21.17 30.56
N ILE A 527 21.16 21.18 29.32
CA ILE A 527 22.59 21.15 28.98
C ILE A 527 23.21 22.52 29.26
N VAL A 528 24.22 22.52 30.13
CA VAL A 528 25.08 23.68 30.44
C VAL A 528 26.14 23.84 29.36
N ASP A 529 26.80 22.74 28.99
CA ASP A 529 27.90 22.75 28.02
C ASP A 529 28.05 21.39 27.31
N GLN A 530 28.82 21.37 26.22
CA GLN A 530 29.02 20.21 25.35
C GLN A 530 30.49 19.98 25.02
N SER A 531 30.91 18.71 24.95
CA SER A 531 32.32 18.37 24.69
C SER A 531 32.79 18.62 23.25
N ILE A 532 31.85 18.68 22.29
CA ILE A 532 32.14 18.90 20.87
C ILE A 532 31.68 20.30 20.49
N THR A 533 32.57 21.10 19.90
CA THR A 533 32.24 22.45 19.45
C THR A 533 31.22 22.41 18.31
N ALA A 534 30.20 23.27 18.38
CA ALA A 534 29.21 23.41 17.32
C ALA A 534 29.87 23.82 15.99
N GLY A 535 29.40 23.26 14.87
CA GLY A 535 29.96 23.42 13.53
C GLY A 535 31.05 22.39 13.17
N THR A 536 31.50 21.57 14.12
CA THR A 536 32.51 20.52 13.85
C THR A 536 31.88 19.39 13.04
N LYS A 537 32.52 18.97 11.94
CA LYS A 537 32.13 17.75 11.23
C LYS A 537 32.69 16.55 11.97
N VAL A 538 31.82 15.60 12.31
CA VAL A 538 32.18 14.44 13.13
C VAL A 538 31.54 13.17 12.59
N ASN A 539 32.18 12.04 12.90
CA ASN A 539 31.62 10.71 12.66
C ASN A 539 30.82 10.26 13.89
N PRO A 540 29.50 10.07 13.79
CA PRO A 540 28.68 9.65 14.91
C PRO A 540 29.13 8.35 15.58
N THR A 541 29.56 7.35 14.79
CA THR A 541 29.88 6.01 15.31
C THR A 541 31.25 5.93 16.01
N GLN A 542 32.12 6.92 15.82
CA GLN A 542 33.46 6.98 16.41
C GLN A 542 33.63 8.11 17.43
N THR A 543 32.63 8.99 17.55
CA THR A 543 32.69 10.17 18.42
C THR A 543 31.83 9.98 19.65
N SER A 544 32.46 10.00 20.82
CA SER A 544 31.76 10.04 22.09
C SER A 544 31.48 11.49 22.48
N VAL A 545 30.21 11.81 22.72
CA VAL A 545 29.75 13.14 23.10
C VAL A 545 29.47 13.13 24.61
N LYS A 546 30.09 14.05 25.35
CA LYS A 546 29.77 14.30 26.76
C LYS A 546 29.04 15.63 26.88
N PHE A 547 27.90 15.62 27.56
CA PHE A 547 27.20 16.84 27.97
C PHE A 547 27.34 17.11 29.46
N PHE A 548 27.48 18.37 29.82
CA PHE A 548 27.41 18.83 31.20
C PHE A 548 25.95 19.25 31.47
N VAL A 549 25.26 18.55 32.37
CA VAL A 549 23.82 18.72 32.60
C VAL A 549 23.59 19.35 33.96
N SER A 550 22.76 20.39 34.01
CA SER A 550 22.43 21.08 35.25
C SER A 550 21.63 20.17 36.17
N ILE A 551 22.09 19.98 37.41
CA ILE A 551 21.31 19.41 38.52
C ILE A 551 20.71 20.50 39.42
N GLY A 552 20.62 21.72 38.90
CA GLY A 552 20.15 22.89 39.63
C GLY A 552 21.23 23.52 40.52
N LYS A 553 20.79 24.48 41.35
CA LYS A 553 21.67 25.21 42.27
C LYS A 553 22.25 24.28 43.33
N LYS A 554 23.48 24.56 43.77
CA LYS A 554 24.10 23.83 44.87
C LYS A 554 23.28 23.99 46.14
N GLU A 555 23.00 22.87 46.82
CA GLU A 555 22.35 22.86 48.12
C GLU A 555 23.39 22.92 49.23
N ILE A 556 23.12 23.75 50.24
CA ILE A 556 24.00 24.07 51.36
C ILE A 556 23.18 23.97 52.64
N THR A 557 23.77 23.43 53.71
CA THR A 557 23.10 23.33 55.01
C THR A 557 23.34 24.59 55.83
N MET A 558 22.27 25.18 56.37
CA MET A 558 22.36 26.36 57.23
C MET A 558 23.03 26.01 58.58
N PRO A 559 24.19 26.60 58.92
CA PRO A 559 24.81 26.38 60.23
C PRO A 559 23.97 26.99 61.37
N ASN A 560 24.25 26.56 62.60
CA ASN A 560 23.73 27.23 63.77
C ASN A 560 24.58 28.48 64.06
N LEU A 561 23.98 29.64 63.88
CA LEU A 561 24.62 30.94 64.08
C LEU A 561 24.27 31.55 65.44
N TYR A 562 23.34 30.95 66.20
CA TYR A 562 22.90 31.47 67.50
C TYR A 562 24.08 31.61 68.48
N GLY A 563 24.16 32.77 69.14
CA GLY A 563 25.21 33.10 70.11
C GLY A 563 26.58 33.45 69.50
N SER A 564 26.75 33.31 68.18
CA SER A 564 28.00 33.65 67.49
C SER A 564 28.19 35.17 67.36
N SER A 565 29.45 35.62 67.26
CA SER A 565 29.76 37.04 67.02
C SER A 565 29.42 37.45 65.59
N LYS A 566 29.15 38.74 65.39
CA LYS A 566 28.92 39.33 64.06
C LYS A 566 30.00 38.91 63.05
N GLU A 567 31.28 39.07 63.40
CA GLU A 567 32.42 38.78 62.53
C GLU A 567 32.48 37.30 62.14
N PHE A 568 32.21 36.38 63.08
CA PHE A 568 32.15 34.95 62.79
C PHE A 568 31.02 34.63 61.80
N VAL A 569 29.86 35.25 61.97
CA VAL A 569 28.70 35.03 61.09
C VAL A 569 28.93 35.60 59.69
N GLU A 570 29.56 36.75 59.56
CA GLU A 570 29.90 37.33 58.26
C GLU A 570 30.85 36.42 57.47
N ASN A 571 31.88 35.89 58.13
CA ASN A 571 32.81 34.94 57.51
C ASN A 571 32.10 33.64 57.11
N GLN A 572 31.30 33.06 58.01
CA GLN A 572 30.56 31.83 57.72
C GLN A 572 29.55 31.98 56.57
N LEU A 573 28.79 33.08 56.51
CA LEU A 573 27.83 33.29 55.43
C LEU A 573 28.51 33.61 54.10
N SER A 574 29.65 34.31 54.13
CA SER A 574 30.50 34.54 52.95
C SER A 574 31.07 33.22 52.40
N ASP A 575 31.57 32.34 53.27
CA ASP A 575 32.10 31.02 52.88
C ASP A 575 31.02 30.13 52.24
N LEU A 576 29.75 30.32 52.64
CA LEU A 576 28.61 29.61 52.08
C LEU A 576 28.07 30.26 50.79
N GLY A 577 28.58 31.42 50.36
CA GLY A 577 28.11 32.10 49.15
C GLY A 577 26.65 32.59 49.26
N VAL A 578 26.23 32.96 50.47
CA VAL A 578 24.86 33.37 50.81
C VAL A 578 24.82 34.88 51.04
N THR A 579 23.76 35.53 50.57
CA THR A 579 23.54 36.97 50.84
C THR A 579 22.83 37.17 52.17
N TYR A 580 23.09 38.25 52.91
CA TYR A 580 22.46 38.47 54.21
C TYR A 580 22.04 39.91 54.50
N ILE A 581 20.99 40.06 55.31
CA ILE A 581 20.52 41.32 55.89
C ILE A 581 20.77 41.31 57.40
N LEU A 582 21.42 42.35 57.92
CA LEU A 582 21.62 42.53 59.36
C LEU A 582 20.46 43.31 60.00
N LYS A 583 19.89 42.80 61.09
CA LYS A 583 18.97 43.51 61.99
C LYS A 583 19.55 43.58 63.40
N GLN A 584 19.09 44.56 64.18
CA GLN A 584 19.53 44.73 65.56
C GLN A 584 18.35 44.92 66.50
N GLU A 585 18.32 44.18 67.61
CA GLU A 585 17.24 44.22 68.61
C GLU A 585 17.81 44.16 70.04
N TYR A 586 17.10 44.72 71.02
CA TYR A 586 17.49 44.59 72.43
C TYR A 586 17.22 43.16 72.93
N SER A 587 18.14 42.58 73.68
CA SER A 587 17.98 41.25 74.25
C SER A 587 18.84 41.06 75.50
N GLU A 588 18.60 39.99 76.25
CA GLU A 588 19.42 39.62 77.40
C GLU A 588 20.81 39.07 77.02
N ASN A 589 21.06 38.81 75.73
CA ASN A 589 22.35 38.31 75.24
C ASN A 589 23.40 39.43 75.12
N PRO A 590 24.71 39.12 75.21
CA PRO A 590 25.79 40.09 75.04
C PRO A 590 25.67 40.92 73.76
N VAL A 591 26.09 42.18 73.81
CA VAL A 591 26.09 43.05 72.61
C VAL A 591 26.91 42.41 71.50
N GLY A 592 26.37 42.39 70.28
CA GLY A 592 27.10 41.89 69.10
C GLY A 592 26.99 40.38 68.85
N THR A 593 26.21 39.64 69.64
CA THR A 593 25.93 38.22 69.38
C THR A 593 24.61 38.01 68.64
N VAL A 594 24.54 36.98 67.80
CA VAL A 594 23.33 36.61 67.08
C VAL A 594 22.29 36.02 68.03
N ILE A 595 21.07 36.52 67.92
CA ILE A 595 19.93 36.07 68.73
C ILE A 595 18.85 35.40 67.89
N GLN A 596 18.86 35.64 66.58
CA GLN A 596 17.92 35.01 65.65
C GLN A 596 18.51 34.92 64.25
N GLN A 597 18.19 33.83 63.56
CA GLN A 597 18.43 33.63 62.13
C GLN A 597 17.08 33.34 61.46
N SER A 598 16.82 33.91 60.28
CA SER A 598 15.55 33.74 59.57
C SER A 598 15.34 32.32 59.03
N ILE A 599 16.43 31.62 58.73
CA ILE A 599 16.41 30.23 58.28
C ILE A 599 16.94 29.36 59.43
N PRO A 600 16.16 28.39 59.94
CA PRO A 600 16.60 27.54 61.05
C PRO A 600 17.88 26.76 60.75
N ALA A 601 18.69 26.54 61.78
CA ALA A 601 19.88 25.69 61.69
C ALA A 601 19.50 24.27 61.23
N GLY A 602 20.33 23.69 60.35
CA GLY A 602 20.07 22.39 59.73
C GLY A 602 19.15 22.41 58.51
N SER A 603 18.57 23.57 58.16
CA SER A 603 17.76 23.70 56.94
C SER A 603 18.63 23.61 55.69
N VAL A 604 18.13 22.94 54.64
CA VAL A 604 18.77 22.92 53.32
C VAL A 604 18.37 24.19 52.56
N ILE A 605 19.36 24.97 52.14
CA ILE A 605 19.19 26.19 51.35
C ILE A 605 19.91 26.08 50.01
N LYS A 606 19.46 26.84 49.02
CA LYS A 606 20.13 26.92 47.71
C LYS A 606 21.12 28.09 47.72
N GLU A 607 22.23 27.94 47.02
CA GLU A 607 23.21 29.01 46.82
C GLU A 607 22.55 30.31 46.30
N GLY A 608 22.92 31.46 46.89
CA GLY A 608 22.34 32.78 46.58
C GLY A 608 20.99 33.10 47.25
N VAL A 609 20.55 32.34 48.25
CA VAL A 609 19.42 32.73 49.12
C VAL A 609 19.80 33.94 50.00
N GLU A 610 18.82 34.74 50.39
CA GLU A 610 19.01 35.86 51.32
C GLU A 610 18.58 35.46 52.74
N VAL A 611 19.45 35.70 53.72
CA VAL A 611 19.24 35.33 55.13
C VAL A 611 19.22 36.58 56.00
N THR A 612 18.21 36.73 56.85
CA THR A 612 18.18 37.82 57.84
C THR A 612 18.78 37.33 59.16
N ILE A 613 19.79 38.05 59.66
CA ILE A 613 20.45 37.79 60.94
C ILE A 613 20.15 38.93 61.91
N THR A 614 19.59 38.62 63.06
CA THR A 614 19.32 39.59 64.14
C THR A 614 20.39 39.49 65.22
N ILE A 615 21.01 40.62 65.57
CA ILE A 615 22.08 40.73 66.56
C ILE A 615 21.59 41.51 67.79
N SER A 616 22.04 41.12 68.99
CA SER A 616 21.74 41.79 70.25
C SER A 616 22.37 43.18 70.36
N ARG A 617 21.57 44.17 70.76
CA ARG A 617 21.99 45.51 71.22
C ARG A 617 22.28 45.55 72.73
N GLY A 618 22.19 44.42 73.43
CA GLY A 618 22.24 44.34 74.90
C GLY A 618 20.89 44.59 75.55
N LYS A 619 20.86 44.68 76.88
CA LYS A 619 19.63 44.86 77.64
C LYS A 619 19.02 46.24 77.41
N GLN A 620 17.70 46.31 77.35
CA GLN A 620 16.98 47.59 77.30
C GLN A 620 16.94 48.19 78.71
N ASN A 621 17.73 49.24 78.96
CA ASN A 621 17.68 49.96 80.24
C ASN A 621 16.30 50.64 80.38
N GLN A 622 15.44 50.14 81.27
CA GLN A 622 14.26 50.87 81.71
C GLN A 622 14.71 52.03 82.61
N THR A 623 14.58 53.25 82.11
CA THR A 623 14.70 54.46 82.94
C THR A 623 13.37 54.62 83.69
N THR A 624 13.33 54.23 84.96
CA THR A 624 12.21 54.55 85.84
C THR A 624 12.28 56.03 86.21
N THR A 625 11.38 56.84 85.65
CA THR A 625 11.19 58.25 86.02
C THR A 625 10.54 58.32 87.40
N THR A 626 11.27 58.81 88.40
CA THR A 626 10.73 59.15 89.72
C THR A 626 10.06 60.52 89.65
N GLU A 627 8.73 60.59 89.56
CA GLU A 627 7.99 61.85 89.71
C GLU A 627 8.07 62.33 91.16
N THR A 628 8.74 63.47 91.35
CA THR A 628 8.84 64.19 92.62
C THR A 628 7.73 65.23 92.67
N THR A 629 6.69 64.99 93.46
CA THR A 629 5.63 65.97 93.74
C THR A 629 6.22 67.11 94.59
N THR A 630 6.34 68.30 94.00
CA THR A 630 6.56 69.56 94.75
C THR A 630 5.41 70.51 94.45
N GLU A 631 4.37 70.46 95.29
CA GLU A 631 3.31 71.47 95.30
C GLU A 631 3.76 72.66 96.16
N THR A 632 3.66 73.83 95.55
CA THR A 632 4.21 75.09 96.03
C THR A 632 3.26 75.75 97.03
N THR A 633 3.78 76.09 98.21
CA THR A 633 3.13 76.90 99.25
C THR A 633 2.74 78.28 98.69
N ARG A 634 1.43 78.61 98.71
CA ARG A 634 0.93 79.99 98.62
C ARG A 634 1.02 80.68 99.99
N ARG A 635 1.68 81.83 100.04
CA ARG A 635 1.72 82.78 101.17
C ARG A 635 0.33 83.25 101.60
N ARG A 636 0.16 83.47 102.92
CA ARG A 636 -0.56 84.63 103.47
C ARG A 636 0.42 85.44 104.34
N TYR A 637 0.55 86.71 103.96
CA TYR A 637 1.15 87.89 104.61
C TYR A 637 2.59 87.80 105.12
#